data_AF-A0A0F3KB88-F1
#
_entry.id   AF-A0A0F3KB88-F1
#
_cell.length_a   1.000
_cell.length_b   1.000
_cell.length_c   1.000
_cell.angle_alpha   90.00
_cell.angle_beta   90.00
_cell.angle_gamma   90.00
#
_symmetry.space_group_name_H-M   'P 1'
#
loop_
_entity.id
_entity.type
_entity.pdbx_description
1 polymer ?
#
loop_
_entity_poly.entity_id
_entity_poly.type
_entity_poly.pdbx_seq_one_letter_code
_entity_poly.pdbx_strand_id
1 'polypeptide(L)'
;MARKAGGAGRGPRMDARKLITLVVATVLLVLGAFCAWQAWLIADEESAAADVRSAQAELTRALTADYAGLHRQFQGALADPAVVAGIDDHAAAAARLKALLPAAVAIEVYSPGLDEVVKANYREFGYAKAAQLMAALGATEPPVASTQSQGAARRLSVVEPVQAAGAMRAWAWIEYPFDTLAQRFNAASPHGGRLELRQGDGPDSLGLLASGSASGELESAGQHVAGTALYVYAAMPHAFIIIPHSEVLAALLALIGLGGGAFLLWSRSRPAPVVAAAPVAEEILVADVPRKPRLPAIPTGDAGLAEAPAAPPVAVAAPASDTVDPAIFRAYDIRGVVGTTLTAAVARQVGQAIGAAMKERDLHETVVGRDGRLSGPELAGALMDGLRDAGVDVIDLGLVPTPLVYFAGFQYGTGCGIAVTGSHNPPDHNGFKIVIGGETLAEDAIADLYRRIQAGGLPTGGHGAWREQSVIDAYANRVADDVSTQRRLKVVLDAGNGAAGVVAPRVLEEIGCDVVPLYCDVDGRFPNHHPDPADPRNLGDLIAAVHTIGADLGIAFDGDGDRIGVVTPAGEIIYPDKLLMLFAQDVLARNPGATVIYDVKCTGHLRPVIQEAAGVPLMWRTGHSLIKAKMRETGAALAGEMSGHFFFADNNRWYGFDDGVYAAARLMEILAADLEDRSPAAIFDALPKSVATPEIRLPMAEGAAARFMEAFRAGAAFDDARVSTLDGLRADWPDGWGLVRASNTAPALMFRFDADTAKALERVKEAFRAQLRAVDAKLQLPF
;
A
#
# COMPACT_ATOMS: atom_id res chain seq x y z
N MET A 1 92.80 7.92 19.25
CA MET A 1 91.48 7.54 19.79
C MET A 1 90.79 8.78 20.36
N ALA A 2 89.44 8.85 20.25
CA ALA A 2 88.51 9.89 20.73
C ALA A 2 88.45 11.20 19.91
N ARG A 3 87.32 11.90 19.73
CA ARG A 3 85.86 11.61 19.60
C ARG A 3 85.19 12.97 19.30
N LYS A 4 84.22 13.00 18.37
CA LYS A 4 82.96 13.82 18.31
C LYS A 4 83.09 15.38 18.37
N ALA A 5 82.21 16.21 17.81
CA ALA A 5 80.93 16.17 17.06
C ALA A 5 80.82 17.56 16.35
N GLY A 6 80.14 17.74 15.21
CA GLY A 6 78.69 17.81 15.10
C GLY A 6 78.29 19.09 14.33
N GLY A 7 77.98 18.96 13.04
CA GLY A 7 77.46 20.05 12.20
C GLY A 7 76.02 19.73 11.80
N ALA A 8 75.07 20.48 12.36
CA ALA A 8 73.65 20.39 12.04
C ALA A 8 73.35 21.15 10.74
N GLY A 9 72.82 20.44 9.73
CA GLY A 9 72.27 21.05 8.53
C GLY A 9 70.95 21.78 8.83
N ARG A 10 70.87 23.07 8.49
CA ARG A 10 69.62 23.84 8.50
C ARG A 10 68.76 23.39 7.32
N GLY A 11 67.62 22.74 7.59
CA GLY A 11 66.57 22.54 6.59
C GLY A 11 65.90 23.88 6.20
N PRO A 12 65.34 23.99 4.98
CA PRO A 12 64.73 25.23 4.50
C PRO A 12 63.49 25.59 5.34
N ARG A 13 63.47 26.79 5.93
CA ARG A 13 62.29 27.35 6.59
C ARG A 13 61.24 27.69 5.52
N MET A 14 60.15 26.94 5.47
CA MET A 14 59.00 27.25 4.63
C MET A 14 58.32 28.55 5.10
N ASP A 15 58.11 29.48 4.16
CA ASP A 15 57.45 30.76 4.41
C ASP A 15 55.93 30.55 4.53
N ALA A 16 55.43 30.55 5.78
CA ALA A 16 54.05 30.23 6.11
C ALA A 16 53.02 31.10 5.37
N ARG A 17 53.35 32.36 5.06
CA ARG A 17 52.44 33.23 4.28
C ARG A 17 52.27 32.75 2.85
N LYS A 18 53.37 32.35 2.19
CA LYS A 18 53.31 31.79 0.83
C LYS A 18 52.55 30.47 0.80
N LEU A 19 52.68 29.66 1.85
CA LEU A 19 51.93 28.42 1.98
C LEU A 19 50.43 28.68 2.14
N ILE A 20 50.04 29.61 3.01
CA ILE A 20 48.63 29.97 3.24
C ILE A 20 48.00 30.53 1.96
N THR A 21 48.67 31.45 1.24
CA THR A 21 48.14 31.98 -0.03
C THR A 21 47.96 30.89 -1.08
N LEU A 22 48.86 29.90 -1.13
CA LEU A 22 48.73 28.74 -2.02
C LEU A 22 47.52 27.88 -1.66
N VAL A 23 47.36 27.57 -0.38
CA VAL A 23 46.23 26.76 0.10
C VAL A 23 44.91 27.46 -0.21
N VAL A 24 44.79 28.75 0.10
CA VAL A 24 43.58 29.52 -0.18
C VAL A 24 43.29 29.60 -1.69
N ALA A 25 44.32 29.83 -2.51
CA ALA A 25 44.16 29.86 -3.96
C ALA A 25 43.70 28.50 -4.53
N THR A 26 44.28 27.40 -4.06
CA THR A 26 43.88 26.04 -4.45
C THR A 26 42.45 25.73 -4.02
N VAL A 27 42.06 26.09 -2.80
CA VAL A 27 40.69 25.92 -2.31
C VAL A 27 39.70 26.71 -3.18
N LEU A 28 40.01 27.96 -3.52
CA LEU A 28 39.16 28.77 -4.39
C LEU A 28 39.04 28.21 -5.81
N LEU A 29 40.12 27.69 -6.39
CA LEU A 29 40.07 27.03 -7.70
C LEU A 29 39.22 25.76 -7.66
N VAL A 30 39.36 24.93 -6.61
CA VAL A 30 38.55 23.71 -6.45
C VAL A 30 37.08 24.05 -6.26
N LEU A 31 36.75 25.03 -5.40
CA LEU A 31 35.38 25.49 -5.21
C LEU A 31 34.80 26.13 -6.48
N GLY A 32 35.60 26.89 -7.22
CA GLY A 32 35.21 27.49 -8.49
C GLY A 32 34.94 26.45 -9.58
N ALA A 33 35.78 25.41 -9.68
CA ALA A 33 35.57 24.29 -10.59
C ALA A 33 34.34 23.46 -10.20
N PHE A 34 34.11 23.25 -8.90
CA PHE A 34 32.90 22.62 -8.39
C PHE A 34 31.65 23.43 -8.76
N CYS A 35 31.66 24.75 -8.57
CA CYS A 35 30.53 25.61 -8.96
C CYS A 35 30.31 25.63 -10.48
N ALA A 36 31.36 25.58 -11.29
CA ALA A 36 31.26 25.48 -12.75
C ALA A 36 30.60 24.16 -13.18
N TRP A 37 30.97 23.06 -12.54
CA TRP A 37 30.36 21.75 -12.77
C TRP A 37 28.89 21.72 -12.35
N GLN A 38 28.55 22.31 -11.20
CA GLN A 38 27.16 22.44 -10.74
C GLN A 38 26.33 23.36 -11.66
N ALA A 39 26.90 24.44 -12.20
CA ALA A 39 26.24 25.29 -13.19
C ALA A 39 25.92 24.53 -14.48
N TRP A 40 26.86 23.68 -14.93
CA TRP A 40 26.64 22.82 -16.09
C TRP A 40 25.54 21.78 -15.82
N LEU A 41 25.50 21.17 -14.63
CA LEU A 41 24.44 20.23 -14.26
C LEU A 41 23.05 20.87 -14.24
N ILE A 42 22.92 22.10 -13.73
CA ILE A 42 21.65 22.85 -13.74
C ILE A 42 21.19 23.08 -15.19
N ALA A 43 22.10 23.57 -16.06
CA ALA A 43 21.77 23.84 -17.45
C ALA A 43 21.42 22.55 -18.25
N ASP A 44 22.13 21.45 -17.97
CA ASP A 44 21.87 20.15 -18.59
C ASP A 44 20.51 19.58 -18.15
N GLU A 45 20.17 19.69 -16.86
CA GLU A 45 18.87 19.28 -16.31
C GLU A 45 17.71 20.11 -16.88
N GLU A 46 17.85 21.44 -16.95
CA GLU A 46 16.82 22.32 -17.54
C GLU A 46 16.60 22.01 -19.02
N SER A 47 17.68 21.81 -19.79
CA SER A 47 17.61 21.43 -21.21
C SER A 47 16.94 20.06 -21.38
N ALA A 48 17.35 19.06 -20.60
CA ALA A 48 16.77 17.72 -20.67
C ALA A 48 15.29 17.72 -20.25
N ALA A 49 14.89 18.50 -19.25
CA ALA A 49 13.49 18.67 -18.86
C ALA A 49 12.65 19.34 -19.97
N ALA A 50 13.22 20.30 -20.70
CA ALA A 50 12.57 20.90 -21.86
C ALA A 50 12.38 19.89 -23.00
N ASP A 51 13.40 19.06 -23.28
CA ASP A 51 13.34 18.01 -24.29
C ASP A 51 12.26 16.96 -23.96
N VAL A 52 12.16 16.55 -22.69
CA VAL A 52 11.14 15.60 -22.23
C VAL A 52 9.73 16.18 -22.42
N ARG A 53 9.49 17.44 -22.05
CA ARG A 53 8.18 18.08 -22.27
C ARG A 53 7.83 18.24 -23.74
N SER A 54 8.81 18.60 -24.57
CA SER A 54 8.63 18.68 -26.02
C SER A 54 8.25 17.31 -26.60
N ALA A 55 8.97 16.25 -26.20
CA ALA A 55 8.69 14.88 -26.62
C ALA A 55 7.31 14.39 -26.15
N GLN A 56 6.91 14.71 -24.91
CA GLN A 56 5.57 14.41 -24.38
C GLN A 56 4.47 15.06 -25.24
N ALA A 57 4.63 16.35 -25.57
CA ALA A 57 3.66 17.10 -26.38
C ALA A 57 3.61 16.65 -27.85
N GLU A 58 4.76 16.32 -28.45
CA GLU A 58 4.82 15.77 -29.79
C GLU A 58 4.18 14.38 -29.87
N LEU A 59 4.51 13.50 -28.92
CA LEU A 59 3.96 12.15 -28.85
C LEU A 59 2.45 12.18 -28.62
N THR A 60 1.97 13.00 -27.69
CA THR A 60 0.51 13.14 -27.42
C THR A 60 -0.24 13.59 -28.67
N ARG A 61 0.29 14.59 -29.40
CA ARG A 61 -0.28 15.04 -30.68
C ARG A 61 -0.27 13.93 -31.72
N ALA A 62 0.82 13.17 -31.82
CA ALA A 62 0.97 12.10 -32.80
C ALA A 62 0.02 10.91 -32.53
N LEU A 63 -0.15 10.51 -31.27
CA LEU A 63 -1.11 9.47 -30.87
C LEU A 63 -2.55 9.94 -31.08
N THR A 64 -2.85 11.20 -30.77
CA THR A 64 -4.16 11.80 -31.03
C THR A 64 -4.49 11.81 -32.52
N ALA A 65 -3.52 12.17 -33.37
CA ALA A 65 -3.67 12.16 -34.82
C ALA A 65 -3.92 10.76 -35.39
N ASP A 66 -3.26 9.73 -34.83
CA ASP A 66 -3.48 8.33 -35.22
C ASP A 66 -4.89 7.86 -34.88
N TYR A 67 -5.34 8.10 -33.64
CA TYR A 67 -6.69 7.74 -33.23
C TYR A 67 -7.75 8.47 -34.07
N ALA A 68 -7.58 9.78 -34.29
CA ALA A 68 -8.46 10.54 -35.18
C ALA A 68 -8.44 10.01 -36.63
N GLY A 69 -7.32 9.42 -37.07
CA GLY A 69 -7.21 8.72 -38.35
C GLY A 69 -8.09 7.47 -38.40
N LEU A 70 -8.04 6.62 -37.37
CA LEU A 70 -8.89 5.43 -37.25
C LEU A 70 -10.38 5.82 -37.24
N HIS A 71 -10.74 6.83 -36.45
CA HIS A 71 -12.11 7.34 -36.40
C HIS A 71 -12.59 7.83 -37.78
N ARG A 72 -11.77 8.62 -38.51
CA ARG A 72 -12.12 9.06 -39.88
C ARG A 72 -12.28 7.91 -40.86
N GLN A 73 -11.44 6.87 -40.78
CA GLN A 73 -11.58 5.69 -41.62
C GLN A 73 -12.89 4.96 -41.34
N PHE A 74 -13.24 4.79 -40.07
CA PHE A 74 -14.52 4.19 -39.67
C PHE A 74 -15.72 5.00 -40.18
N GLN A 75 -15.73 6.32 -40.00
CA GLN A 75 -16.78 7.19 -40.52
C GLN A 75 -16.89 7.13 -42.06
N GLY A 76 -15.76 7.03 -42.76
CA GLY A 76 -15.73 6.80 -44.20
C GLY A 76 -16.31 5.44 -44.61
N ALA A 77 -16.06 4.38 -43.83
CA ALA A 77 -16.64 3.06 -44.06
C ALA A 77 -18.16 3.02 -43.79
N LEU A 78 -18.64 3.75 -42.78
CA LEU A 78 -20.07 3.92 -42.52
C LEU A 78 -20.80 4.68 -43.62
N ALA A 79 -20.11 5.54 -44.38
CA ALA A 79 -20.70 6.24 -45.52
C ALA A 79 -20.96 5.33 -46.73
N ASP A 80 -20.50 4.08 -46.75
CA ASP A 80 -20.84 3.10 -47.79
C ASP A 80 -22.35 2.80 -47.73
N PRO A 81 -23.13 3.11 -48.79
CA PRO A 81 -24.57 2.88 -48.81
C PRO A 81 -24.98 1.43 -48.53
N ALA A 82 -24.11 0.45 -48.84
CA ALA A 82 -24.36 -0.95 -48.57
C ALA A 82 -24.27 -1.29 -47.07
N VAL A 83 -23.41 -0.59 -46.31
CA VAL A 83 -23.33 -0.73 -44.85
C VAL A 83 -24.58 -0.14 -44.20
N VAL A 84 -25.00 1.05 -44.63
CA VAL A 84 -26.18 1.73 -44.09
C VAL A 84 -27.46 0.95 -44.40
N ALA A 85 -27.62 0.45 -45.62
CA ALA A 85 -28.80 -0.31 -46.03
C ALA A 85 -28.91 -1.69 -45.34
N GLY A 86 -27.77 -2.28 -44.95
CA GLY A 86 -27.69 -3.59 -44.31
C GLY A 86 -27.51 -3.56 -42.80
N ILE A 87 -27.60 -2.39 -42.14
CA ILE A 87 -27.21 -2.24 -40.73
C ILE A 87 -28.06 -3.09 -39.77
N ASP A 88 -29.30 -3.41 -40.14
CA ASP A 88 -30.20 -4.25 -39.32
C ASP A 88 -29.79 -5.72 -39.30
N ASP A 89 -28.96 -6.16 -40.25
CA ASP A 89 -28.26 -7.45 -40.18
C ASP A 89 -26.87 -7.21 -39.59
N HIS A 90 -26.78 -7.27 -38.26
CA HIS A 90 -25.56 -6.97 -37.52
C HIS A 90 -24.35 -7.80 -37.98
N ALA A 91 -24.56 -9.07 -38.32
CA ALA A 91 -23.49 -9.96 -38.75
C ALA A 91 -22.97 -9.58 -40.16
N ALA A 92 -23.89 -9.30 -41.10
CA ALA A 92 -23.52 -8.85 -42.44
C ALA A 92 -22.86 -7.46 -42.42
N ALA A 93 -23.38 -6.55 -41.59
CA ALA A 93 -22.82 -5.21 -41.39
C ALA A 93 -21.41 -5.27 -40.81
N ALA A 94 -21.19 -6.09 -39.77
CA ALA A 94 -19.87 -6.31 -39.19
C ALA A 94 -18.87 -6.88 -40.22
N ALA A 95 -19.27 -7.88 -41.00
CA ALA A 95 -18.43 -8.47 -42.04
C ALA A 95 -18.06 -7.45 -43.14
N ARG A 96 -19.02 -6.60 -43.54
CA ARG A 96 -18.79 -5.53 -44.53
C ARG A 96 -17.87 -4.46 -44.00
N LEU A 97 -18.09 -3.98 -42.77
CA LEU A 97 -17.22 -3.03 -42.09
C LEU A 97 -15.80 -3.58 -41.98
N LYS A 98 -15.65 -4.87 -41.63
CA LYS A 98 -14.36 -5.53 -41.54
C LYS A 98 -13.62 -5.58 -42.89
N ALA A 99 -14.33 -5.71 -44.00
CA ALA A 99 -13.74 -5.66 -45.34
C ALA A 99 -13.28 -4.23 -45.73
N LEU A 100 -13.99 -3.20 -45.27
CA LEU A 100 -13.65 -1.78 -45.51
C LEU A 100 -12.56 -1.27 -44.55
N LEU A 101 -12.40 -1.90 -43.39
CA LEU A 101 -11.45 -1.55 -42.34
C LEU A 101 -10.45 -2.69 -42.11
N PRO A 102 -9.51 -2.92 -43.05
CA PRO A 102 -8.57 -4.04 -42.96
C PRO A 102 -7.63 -3.96 -41.76
N ALA A 103 -7.46 -2.76 -41.18
CA ALA A 103 -6.64 -2.54 -39.99
C ALA A 103 -7.31 -3.00 -38.69
N ALA A 104 -8.64 -3.13 -38.65
CA ALA A 104 -9.34 -3.69 -37.51
C ALA A 104 -8.99 -5.18 -37.37
N VAL A 105 -8.92 -5.72 -36.17
CA VAL A 105 -8.74 -7.15 -35.85
C VAL A 105 -10.11 -7.83 -35.80
N ALA A 106 -11.06 -7.23 -35.08
CA ALA A 106 -12.43 -7.69 -34.96
C ALA A 106 -13.39 -6.49 -35.08
N ILE A 107 -14.58 -6.74 -35.62
CA ILE A 107 -15.69 -5.79 -35.65
C ILE A 107 -16.96 -6.56 -35.31
N GLU A 108 -17.74 -6.03 -34.38
CA GLU A 108 -19.05 -6.55 -34.02
C GLU A 108 -20.05 -5.39 -33.96
N VAL A 109 -21.31 -5.67 -34.30
CA VAL A 109 -22.38 -4.67 -34.36
C VAL A 109 -23.51 -5.10 -33.42
N TYR A 110 -24.05 -4.15 -32.67
CA TYR A 110 -25.08 -4.37 -31.65
C TYR A 110 -26.25 -3.42 -31.83
N SER A 111 -27.42 -3.82 -31.32
CA SER A 111 -28.62 -2.99 -31.35
C SER A 111 -28.43 -1.66 -30.61
N PRO A 112 -29.21 -0.60 -30.92
CA PRO A 112 -29.13 0.69 -30.21
C PRO A 112 -29.34 0.59 -28.70
N GLY A 113 -30.21 -0.34 -28.28
CA GLY A 113 -30.53 -0.60 -26.87
C GLY A 113 -29.55 -1.57 -26.21
N LEU A 114 -28.61 -2.14 -26.96
CA LEU A 114 -27.62 -3.12 -26.50
C LEU A 114 -28.27 -4.32 -25.78
N ASP A 115 -29.49 -4.71 -26.19
CA ASP A 115 -30.23 -5.83 -25.59
C ASP A 115 -29.42 -7.13 -25.55
N GLU A 116 -28.58 -7.34 -26.57
CA GLU A 116 -27.70 -8.49 -26.70
C GLU A 116 -26.60 -8.47 -25.64
N VAL A 117 -26.09 -7.29 -25.28
CA VAL A 117 -25.08 -7.11 -24.25
C VAL A 117 -25.72 -7.27 -22.88
N VAL A 118 -26.84 -6.61 -22.62
CA VAL A 118 -27.56 -6.67 -21.34
C VAL A 118 -27.93 -8.10 -20.94
N LYS A 119 -28.24 -8.95 -21.93
CA LYS A 119 -28.63 -10.36 -21.71
C LYS A 119 -27.48 -11.36 -21.85
N ALA A 120 -26.26 -10.89 -22.15
CA ALA A 120 -25.12 -11.77 -22.39
C ALA A 120 -24.59 -12.40 -21.09
N ASN A 121 -24.02 -13.59 -21.22
CA ASN A 121 -23.15 -14.15 -20.20
C ASN A 121 -21.77 -13.46 -20.27
N TYR A 122 -21.48 -12.54 -19.35
CA TYR A 122 -20.25 -11.75 -19.38
C TYR A 122 -18.95 -12.54 -19.25
N ARG A 123 -19.00 -13.74 -18.68
CA ARG A 123 -17.84 -14.64 -18.65
C ARG A 123 -17.41 -15.06 -20.05
N GLU A 124 -18.38 -15.29 -20.94
CA GLU A 124 -18.13 -15.67 -22.34
C GLU A 124 -18.00 -14.45 -23.25
N PHE A 125 -18.75 -13.38 -22.96
CA PHE A 125 -18.80 -12.15 -23.76
C PHE A 125 -17.55 -11.26 -23.55
N GLY A 126 -16.93 -11.34 -22.37
CA GLY A 126 -15.79 -10.52 -21.97
C GLY A 126 -16.21 -9.27 -21.21
N TYR A 127 -15.80 -9.17 -19.93
CA TYR A 127 -16.18 -8.09 -19.01
C TYR A 127 -15.77 -6.70 -19.49
N ALA A 128 -14.54 -6.52 -19.98
CA ALA A 128 -14.05 -5.21 -20.44
C ALA A 128 -14.82 -4.71 -21.67
N LYS A 129 -15.14 -5.61 -22.61
CA LYS A 129 -15.98 -5.34 -23.77
C LYS A 129 -17.42 -5.00 -23.36
N ALA A 130 -18.01 -5.77 -22.44
CA ALA A 130 -19.34 -5.49 -21.90
C ALA A 130 -19.39 -4.12 -21.24
N ALA A 131 -18.43 -3.79 -20.36
CA ALA A 131 -18.35 -2.51 -19.67
C ALA A 131 -18.24 -1.33 -20.66
N GLN A 132 -17.40 -1.46 -21.70
CA GLN A 132 -17.24 -0.42 -22.71
C GLN A 132 -18.51 -0.21 -23.55
N LEU A 133 -19.19 -1.28 -23.95
CA LEU A 133 -20.47 -1.20 -24.67
C LEU A 133 -21.58 -0.63 -23.77
N MET A 134 -21.68 -1.08 -22.53
CA MET A 134 -22.67 -0.59 -21.57
C MET A 134 -22.47 0.90 -21.25
N ALA A 135 -21.23 1.41 -21.27
CA ALA A 135 -20.96 2.84 -21.14
C ALA A 135 -21.54 3.67 -22.32
N ALA A 136 -21.80 3.05 -23.47
CA ALA A 136 -22.47 3.69 -24.60
C ALA A 136 -24.00 3.74 -24.42
N LEU A 137 -24.57 2.92 -23.53
CA LEU A 137 -26.01 2.87 -23.30
C LEU A 137 -26.51 4.18 -22.69
N GLY A 138 -27.27 4.96 -23.46
CA GLY A 138 -27.82 6.25 -23.03
C GLY A 138 -26.82 7.42 -23.09
N ALA A 139 -25.60 7.20 -23.60
CA ALA A 139 -24.63 8.26 -23.81
C ALA A 139 -24.94 9.05 -25.10
N THR A 140 -24.76 10.37 -25.05
CA THR A 140 -24.86 11.25 -26.22
C THR A 140 -23.59 11.27 -27.08
N GLU A 141 -22.48 10.83 -26.51
CA GLU A 141 -21.16 10.75 -27.15
C GLU A 141 -20.63 9.30 -27.05
N PRO A 142 -19.80 8.83 -28.01
CA PRO A 142 -19.15 7.53 -27.89
C PRO A 142 -18.29 7.46 -26.63
N PRO A 143 -18.24 6.30 -25.94
CA PRO A 143 -17.31 6.12 -24.84
C PRO A 143 -15.87 6.19 -25.37
N VAL A 144 -14.95 6.63 -24.51
CA VAL A 144 -13.54 6.75 -24.88
C VAL A 144 -12.93 5.41 -25.28
N ALA A 145 -12.06 5.41 -26.28
CA ALA A 145 -11.31 4.22 -26.66
C ALA A 145 -10.37 3.80 -25.53
N SER A 146 -10.33 2.50 -25.23
CA SER A 146 -9.52 1.95 -24.14
C SER A 146 -8.78 0.71 -24.60
N THR A 147 -7.68 0.41 -23.92
CA THR A 147 -6.89 -0.79 -24.15
C THR A 147 -7.39 -1.95 -23.28
N GLN A 148 -7.36 -3.13 -23.87
CA GLN A 148 -7.72 -4.38 -23.22
C GLN A 148 -6.61 -5.41 -23.43
N SER A 149 -6.39 -6.28 -22.44
CA SER A 149 -5.44 -7.39 -22.55
C SER A 149 -6.20 -8.67 -22.87
N GLN A 150 -5.89 -9.30 -23.99
CA GLN A 150 -6.45 -10.59 -24.39
C GLN A 150 -5.31 -11.61 -24.45
N GLY A 151 -5.13 -12.37 -23.38
CA GLY A 151 -3.94 -13.22 -23.20
C GLY A 151 -2.66 -12.39 -23.15
N ALA A 152 -1.69 -12.70 -24.01
CA ALA A 152 -0.40 -11.99 -24.10
C ALA A 152 -0.43 -10.76 -25.03
N ALA A 153 -1.52 -10.52 -25.76
CA ALA A 153 -1.63 -9.44 -26.73
C ALA A 153 -2.52 -8.31 -26.20
N ARG A 154 -2.08 -7.05 -26.38
CA ARG A 154 -2.87 -5.85 -26.06
C ARG A 154 -3.59 -5.36 -27.32
N ARG A 155 -4.86 -4.96 -27.16
CA ARG A 155 -5.70 -4.40 -28.23
C ARG A 155 -6.23 -3.03 -27.83
N LEU A 156 -6.46 -2.17 -28.81
CA LEU A 156 -7.24 -0.94 -28.63
C LEU A 156 -8.68 -1.23 -29.02
N SER A 157 -9.59 -1.14 -28.06
CA SER A 157 -11.02 -1.32 -28.26
C SER A 157 -11.74 0.02 -28.38
N VAL A 158 -12.65 0.14 -29.33
CA VAL A 158 -13.40 1.36 -29.63
C VAL A 158 -14.88 1.01 -29.81
N VAL A 159 -15.78 1.84 -29.28
CA VAL A 159 -17.21 1.76 -29.57
C VAL A 159 -17.63 3.03 -30.30
N GLU A 160 -18.21 2.86 -31.48
CA GLU A 160 -18.63 3.95 -32.34
C GLU A 160 -20.14 3.87 -32.64
N PRO A 161 -20.86 5.00 -32.65
CA PRO A 161 -22.26 5.03 -32.98
C PRO A 161 -22.44 4.86 -34.49
N VAL A 162 -23.41 4.03 -34.88
CA VAL A 162 -23.86 3.93 -36.26
C VAL A 162 -25.19 4.66 -36.40
N GLN A 163 -25.15 5.83 -37.04
CA GLN A 163 -26.33 6.66 -37.25
C GLN A 163 -26.74 6.66 -38.72
N ALA A 164 -28.05 6.57 -38.98
CA ALA A 164 -28.62 6.76 -40.30
C ALA A 164 -29.78 7.75 -40.23
N ALA A 165 -29.80 8.73 -41.15
CA ALA A 165 -30.82 9.78 -41.21
C ALA A 165 -31.05 10.53 -39.87
N GLY A 166 -30.00 10.68 -39.05
CA GLY A 166 -30.05 11.40 -37.76
C GLY A 166 -30.57 10.58 -36.58
N ALA A 167 -30.86 9.28 -36.76
CA ALA A 167 -31.24 8.37 -35.67
C ALA A 167 -30.16 7.32 -35.42
N MET A 168 -29.97 6.95 -34.15
CA MET A 168 -29.09 5.84 -33.75
C MET A 168 -29.67 4.51 -34.24
N ARG A 169 -28.88 3.74 -34.99
CA ARG A 169 -29.29 2.47 -35.59
C ARG A 169 -28.55 1.26 -35.04
N ALA A 170 -27.30 1.43 -34.61
CA ALA A 170 -26.51 0.38 -33.97
C ALA A 170 -25.30 0.98 -33.25
N TRP A 171 -24.61 0.15 -32.47
CA TRP A 171 -23.26 0.40 -31.96
C TRP A 171 -22.28 -0.55 -32.62
N ALA A 172 -21.16 -0.04 -33.13
CA ALA A 172 -20.07 -0.85 -33.66
C ALA A 172 -18.94 -0.92 -32.63
N TRP A 173 -18.63 -2.13 -32.16
CA TRP A 173 -17.44 -2.40 -31.36
C TRP A 173 -16.30 -2.87 -32.27
N ILE A 174 -15.14 -2.26 -32.14
CA ILE A 174 -14.01 -2.46 -33.04
C ILE A 174 -12.74 -2.66 -32.22
N GLU A 175 -11.97 -3.67 -32.57
CA GLU A 175 -10.62 -3.87 -32.04
C GLU A 175 -9.57 -3.50 -33.07
N TYR A 176 -8.58 -2.72 -32.67
CA TYR A 176 -7.38 -2.44 -33.45
C TYR A 176 -6.13 -3.03 -32.77
N PRO A 177 -5.08 -3.37 -33.54
CA PRO A 177 -3.80 -3.77 -32.96
C PRO A 177 -3.20 -2.62 -32.14
N PHE A 178 -2.70 -2.93 -30.94
CA PHE A 178 -1.99 -1.93 -30.12
C PHE A 178 -0.56 -1.66 -30.62
N ASP A 179 -0.02 -2.56 -31.46
CA ASP A 179 1.38 -2.51 -31.91
C ASP A 179 1.75 -1.20 -32.61
N THR A 180 0.84 -0.60 -33.38
CA THR A 180 1.10 0.68 -34.07
C THR A 180 1.27 1.83 -33.08
N LEU A 181 0.43 1.89 -32.04
CA LEU A 181 0.56 2.88 -30.97
C LEU A 181 1.84 2.61 -30.16
N ALA A 182 2.13 1.34 -29.87
CA ALA A 182 3.33 0.95 -29.14
C ALA A 182 4.61 1.28 -29.91
N GLN A 183 4.66 1.05 -31.22
CA GLN A 183 5.79 1.42 -32.07
C GLN A 183 6.00 2.92 -32.08
N ARG A 184 4.93 3.71 -32.22
CA ARG A 184 5.01 5.17 -32.17
C ARG A 184 5.50 5.67 -30.81
N PHE A 185 5.02 5.07 -29.73
CA PHE A 185 5.48 5.37 -28.38
C PHE A 185 6.96 5.03 -28.18
N ASN A 186 7.38 3.81 -28.56
CA ASN A 186 8.76 3.36 -28.38
C ASN A 186 9.76 4.11 -29.26
N ALA A 187 9.30 4.73 -30.36
CA ALA A 187 10.12 5.64 -31.16
C ALA A 187 10.40 6.98 -30.45
N ALA A 188 9.56 7.37 -29.49
CA ALA A 188 9.78 8.54 -28.65
C ALA A 188 10.63 8.15 -27.44
N SER A 189 11.90 8.56 -27.44
CA SER A 189 12.81 8.39 -26.31
C SER A 189 13.46 9.73 -25.99
N PRO A 190 13.00 10.46 -24.96
CA PRO A 190 13.61 11.74 -24.61
C PRO A 190 15.01 11.54 -23.99
N HIS A 191 15.87 12.55 -24.11
CA HIS A 191 17.17 12.56 -23.44
C HIS A 191 16.99 12.93 -21.96
N GLY A 192 17.66 12.22 -21.05
CA GLY A 192 17.70 12.54 -19.61
C GLY A 192 16.46 12.17 -18.79
N GLY A 193 15.25 12.15 -19.37
CA GLY A 193 14.01 11.76 -18.69
C GLY A 193 13.34 10.50 -19.26
N ARG A 194 12.06 10.30 -18.91
CA ARG A 194 11.25 9.17 -19.38
C ARG A 194 9.84 9.61 -19.71
N LEU A 195 9.23 8.98 -20.70
CA LEU A 195 7.80 9.08 -20.98
C LEU A 195 7.12 7.78 -20.55
N GLU A 196 5.87 7.90 -20.10
CA GLU A 196 5.01 6.75 -19.78
C GLU A 196 3.66 6.92 -20.46
N LEU A 197 3.22 5.91 -21.20
CA LEU A 197 1.85 5.82 -21.69
C LEU A 197 1.03 5.10 -20.64
N ARG A 198 -0.05 5.72 -20.18
CA ARG A 198 -0.92 5.18 -19.14
C ARG A 198 -2.37 5.24 -19.57
N GLN A 199 -3.22 4.41 -18.95
CA GLN A 199 -4.66 4.42 -19.14
C GLN A 199 -5.35 4.85 -17.86
N GLY A 200 -6.02 6.00 -17.90
CA GLY A 200 -6.59 6.70 -16.75
C GLY A 200 -5.85 7.98 -16.38
N ASP A 201 -6.55 8.86 -15.67
CA ASP A 201 -6.00 10.13 -15.16
C ASP A 201 -5.47 9.94 -13.73
N GLY A 202 -4.15 10.00 -13.57
CA GLY A 202 -3.45 9.98 -12.29
C GLY A 202 -2.11 9.22 -12.34
N PRO A 203 -1.18 9.48 -11.40
CA PRO A 203 0.11 8.79 -11.33
C PRO A 203 0.00 7.31 -10.94
N ASP A 204 -1.14 6.87 -10.40
CA ASP A 204 -1.45 5.46 -10.06
C ASP A 204 -2.24 4.74 -11.18
N SER A 205 -2.49 5.41 -12.31
CA SER A 205 -3.22 4.85 -13.46
C SER A 205 -2.48 3.67 -14.12
N LEU A 206 -3.17 2.82 -14.90
CA LEU A 206 -2.56 1.63 -15.48
C LEU A 206 -1.39 2.00 -16.43
N GLY A 207 -0.16 1.65 -16.05
CA GLY A 207 1.02 1.80 -16.88
C GLY A 207 0.99 0.85 -18.08
N LEU A 208 1.03 1.40 -19.30
CA LEU A 208 0.99 0.61 -20.53
C LEU A 208 2.38 0.40 -21.12
N LEU A 209 3.15 1.49 -21.29
CA LEU A 209 4.49 1.50 -21.89
C LEU A 209 5.32 2.57 -21.19
N ALA A 210 6.64 2.37 -21.15
CA ALA A 210 7.59 3.35 -20.64
C ALA A 210 8.82 3.42 -21.54
N SER A 211 9.33 4.62 -21.83
CA SER A 211 10.46 4.85 -22.74
C SER A 211 11.36 5.97 -22.21
N GLY A 212 12.65 5.70 -22.01
CA GLY A 212 13.64 6.64 -21.46
C GLY A 212 14.28 6.16 -20.14
N SER A 213 14.80 7.09 -19.34
CA SER A 213 15.58 6.83 -18.13
C SER A 213 14.76 6.28 -16.95
N ALA A 214 15.31 5.33 -16.20
CA ALA A 214 14.66 4.74 -15.02
C ALA A 214 14.63 5.71 -13.80
N SER A 215 15.47 6.74 -13.77
CA SER A 215 15.76 7.54 -12.57
C SER A 215 15.01 8.87 -12.47
N GLY A 216 13.91 9.07 -13.20
CA GLY A 216 13.13 10.30 -13.17
C GLY A 216 11.90 10.25 -12.26
N GLU A 217 11.54 11.40 -11.68
CA GLU A 217 10.29 11.57 -10.93
C GLU A 217 9.14 11.89 -11.89
N LEU A 218 8.05 11.12 -11.80
CA LEU A 218 6.87 11.28 -12.64
C LEU A 218 6.12 12.56 -12.26
N GLU A 219 5.80 13.40 -13.24
CA GLU A 219 4.92 14.54 -13.03
C GLU A 219 3.51 14.09 -12.62
N SER A 220 2.85 14.87 -11.77
CA SER A 220 1.51 14.56 -11.26
C SER A 220 0.41 14.63 -12.32
N ALA A 221 0.65 15.31 -13.44
CA ALA A 221 -0.31 15.51 -14.51
C ALA A 221 0.20 14.94 -15.84
N GLY A 222 -0.60 14.07 -16.47
CA GLY A 222 -0.35 13.55 -17.81
C GLY A 222 -1.06 14.38 -18.88
N GLN A 223 -0.57 14.32 -20.11
CA GLN A 223 -1.26 14.91 -21.27
C GLN A 223 -2.22 13.90 -21.89
N HIS A 224 -3.50 14.28 -22.00
CA HIS A 224 -4.56 13.43 -22.53
C HIS A 224 -4.44 13.22 -24.05
N VAL A 225 -4.52 11.97 -24.48
CA VAL A 225 -4.66 11.60 -25.90
C VAL A 225 -6.15 11.66 -26.26
N ALA A 226 -6.55 12.73 -26.95
CA ALA A 226 -7.96 13.05 -27.14
C ALA A 226 -8.73 11.92 -27.85
N GLY A 227 -9.94 11.64 -27.35
CA GLY A 227 -10.80 10.56 -27.83
C GLY A 227 -10.49 9.17 -27.27
N THR A 228 -9.47 9.05 -26.41
CA THR A 228 -9.06 7.79 -25.77
C THR A 228 -9.02 7.94 -24.25
N ALA A 229 -8.87 6.83 -23.53
CA ALA A 229 -8.58 6.83 -22.09
C ALA A 229 -7.06 6.96 -21.79
N LEU A 230 -6.25 7.26 -22.81
CA LEU A 230 -4.79 7.24 -22.72
C LEU A 230 -4.22 8.61 -22.35
N TYR A 231 -3.17 8.59 -21.52
CA TYR A 231 -2.42 9.75 -21.09
C TYR A 231 -0.93 9.50 -21.27
N VAL A 232 -0.19 10.53 -21.69
CA VAL A 232 1.28 10.50 -21.76
C VAL A 232 1.83 11.29 -20.59
N TYR A 233 2.51 10.61 -19.67
CA TYR A 233 3.20 11.21 -18.54
C TYR A 233 4.67 11.44 -18.86
N ALA A 234 5.24 12.47 -18.24
CA ALA A 234 6.66 12.78 -18.29
C ALA A 234 7.27 12.54 -16.91
N ALA A 235 8.43 11.89 -16.88
CA ALA A 235 9.28 11.79 -15.72
C ALA A 235 10.54 12.63 -15.97
N MET A 236 10.73 13.63 -15.11
CA MET A 236 11.79 14.62 -15.30
C MET A 236 13.15 14.07 -14.91
N PRO A 237 14.24 14.49 -15.60
CA PRO A 237 15.59 14.25 -15.11
C PRO A 237 15.76 14.89 -13.72
N HIS A 238 16.50 14.22 -12.84
CA HIS A 238 16.91 14.77 -11.55
C HIS A 238 18.44 14.71 -11.44
N ALA A 239 19.10 15.87 -11.39
CA ALA A 239 20.54 15.99 -11.17
C ALA A 239 20.83 16.24 -9.67
N PHE A 240 21.94 15.72 -9.17
CA PHE A 240 22.35 15.98 -7.78
C PHE A 240 22.99 17.37 -7.65
N ILE A 241 22.16 18.38 -7.42
CA ILE A 241 22.57 19.79 -7.31
C ILE A 241 22.55 20.23 -5.84
N ILE A 242 23.69 20.71 -5.36
CA ILE A 242 23.91 21.08 -3.94
C ILE A 242 23.80 22.60 -3.72
N ILE A 243 24.00 23.38 -4.78
CA ILE A 243 23.86 24.84 -4.76
C ILE A 243 22.42 25.26 -5.10
N PRO A 244 21.99 26.50 -4.79
CA PRO A 244 20.67 26.97 -5.22
C PRO A 244 20.50 26.81 -6.74
N HIS A 245 19.32 26.36 -7.19
CA HIS A 245 19.00 26.15 -8.60
C HIS A 245 18.89 27.50 -9.33
N SER A 246 20.05 28.08 -9.64
CA SER A 246 20.20 29.36 -10.33
C SER A 246 21.48 29.33 -11.14
N GLU A 247 21.34 29.21 -12.47
CA GLU A 247 22.47 29.23 -13.41
C GLU A 247 23.34 30.46 -13.23
N VAL A 248 22.71 31.63 -13.04
CA VAL A 248 23.39 32.91 -12.88
C VAL A 248 24.25 32.93 -11.61
N LEU A 249 23.70 32.46 -10.49
CA LEU A 249 24.43 32.41 -9.23
C LEU A 249 25.59 31.42 -9.30
N ALA A 250 25.35 30.23 -9.87
CA ALA A 250 26.37 29.19 -10.04
C ALA A 250 27.53 29.67 -10.93
N ALA A 251 27.23 30.33 -12.05
CA ALA A 251 28.21 30.92 -12.94
C ALA A 251 29.01 32.05 -12.26
N LEU A 252 28.36 32.91 -11.49
CA LEU A 252 29.03 33.97 -10.73
C LEU A 252 29.99 33.39 -9.67
N LEU A 253 29.56 32.38 -8.92
CA LEU A 253 30.40 31.71 -7.92
C LEU A 253 31.59 30.98 -8.57
N ALA A 254 31.39 30.36 -9.73
CA ALA A 254 32.45 29.76 -10.53
C ALA A 254 33.49 30.80 -10.96
N LEU A 255 33.04 31.96 -11.47
CA LEU A 255 33.92 33.07 -11.87
C LEU A 255 34.69 33.65 -10.68
N ILE A 256 34.05 33.81 -9.51
CA ILE A 256 34.70 34.30 -8.30
C ILE A 256 35.75 33.30 -7.81
N GLY A 257 35.44 32.01 -7.76
CA GLY A 257 36.37 30.97 -7.30
C GLY A 257 37.56 30.80 -8.24
N LEU A 258 37.30 30.63 -9.54
CA LEU A 258 38.34 30.46 -10.55
C LEU A 258 39.18 31.74 -10.73
N GLY A 259 38.53 32.89 -10.85
CA GLY A 259 39.17 34.18 -11.00
C GLY A 259 39.95 34.61 -9.75
N GLY A 260 39.37 34.44 -8.56
CA GLY A 260 40.03 34.74 -7.29
C GLY A 260 41.23 33.83 -7.02
N GLY A 261 41.09 32.52 -7.29
CA GLY A 261 42.19 31.56 -7.18
C GLY A 261 43.35 31.88 -8.15
N ALA A 262 43.03 32.14 -9.43
CA ALA A 262 44.03 32.53 -10.43
C ALA A 262 44.72 33.85 -10.09
N PHE A 263 43.98 34.84 -9.60
CA PHE A 263 44.52 36.12 -9.14
C PHE A 263 45.47 35.96 -7.95
N LEU A 264 45.14 35.11 -6.98
CA LEU A 264 46.02 34.82 -5.84
C LEU A 264 47.30 34.08 -6.25
N LEU A 265 47.22 33.15 -7.20
CA LEU A 265 48.42 32.50 -7.77
C LEU A 265 49.28 33.49 -8.55
N TRP A 266 48.67 34.39 -9.33
CA TRP A 266 49.38 35.40 -10.10
C TRP A 266 50.01 36.50 -9.23
N SER A 267 49.31 36.97 -8.20
CA SER A 267 49.84 37.96 -7.24
C SER A 267 51.04 37.44 -6.44
N ARG A 268 51.11 36.12 -6.21
CA ARG A 268 52.29 35.45 -5.63
C ARG A 268 53.52 35.52 -6.54
N SER A 269 53.33 35.61 -7.85
CA SER A 269 54.41 35.72 -8.84
C SER A 269 54.96 37.15 -8.97
N ARG A 270 54.35 38.14 -8.31
CA ARG A 270 54.83 39.53 -8.31
C ARG A 270 55.83 39.76 -7.16
N PRO A 271 57.00 40.35 -7.41
CA PRO A 271 57.92 40.75 -6.35
C PRO A 271 57.29 41.86 -5.49
N ALA A 272 57.42 41.75 -4.17
CA ALA A 272 56.92 42.77 -3.24
C ALA A 272 57.64 44.11 -3.43
N PRO A 273 56.96 45.27 -3.32
CA PRO A 273 57.63 46.56 -3.31
C PRO A 273 58.50 46.69 -2.05
N VAL A 274 59.75 47.11 -2.22
CA VAL A 274 60.66 47.42 -1.11
C VAL A 274 60.17 48.70 -0.43
N VAL A 275 59.70 48.60 0.81
CA VAL A 275 59.37 49.75 1.65
C VAL A 275 60.54 50.01 2.60
N ALA A 276 61.04 51.25 2.58
CA ALA A 276 62.16 51.73 3.38
C ALA A 276 61.83 51.77 4.88
N ALA A 277 62.86 51.50 5.69
CA ALA A 277 62.79 51.45 7.15
C ALA A 277 62.65 52.84 7.80
N ALA A 278 61.93 52.89 8.93
CA ALA A 278 61.96 53.97 9.90
C ALA A 278 61.95 53.38 11.34
N PRO A 279 62.46 54.10 12.35
CA PRO A 279 63.24 53.51 13.44
C PRO A 279 62.48 53.22 14.76
N VAL A 280 63.25 52.57 15.63
CA VAL A 280 63.02 51.98 16.96
C VAL A 280 62.30 52.87 18.00
N ALA A 281 61.49 52.24 18.86
CA ALA A 281 61.29 52.63 20.26
C ALA A 281 61.11 51.37 21.16
N GLU A 282 62.05 51.21 22.11
CA GLU A 282 61.92 50.86 23.55
C GLU A 282 60.55 50.36 24.08
N GLU A 283 60.38 49.47 25.05
CA GLU A 283 61.17 48.71 26.04
C GLU A 283 60.12 47.79 26.75
N ILE A 284 60.40 46.59 27.27
CA ILE A 284 60.50 46.29 28.73
C ILE A 284 60.63 44.76 28.91
N LEU A 285 61.48 44.37 29.88
CA LEU A 285 61.93 43.04 30.24
C LEU A 285 60.97 42.19 31.11
N VAL A 286 60.95 40.89 30.81
CA VAL A 286 61.16 39.67 31.65
C VAL A 286 60.76 39.66 33.14
N ALA A 287 59.83 38.76 33.49
CA ALA A 287 59.70 37.90 34.71
C ALA A 287 58.21 37.49 34.82
N ASP A 288 57.73 36.27 35.03
CA ASP A 288 58.19 35.13 35.84
C ASP A 288 57.58 33.81 35.33
N VAL A 289 58.35 32.72 35.44
CA VAL A 289 57.86 31.33 35.49
C VAL A 289 58.62 30.63 36.61
N PRO A 290 57.95 30.11 37.65
CA PRO A 290 58.13 28.68 38.01
C PRO A 290 56.88 28.08 38.70
N ARG A 291 56.62 26.77 38.91
CA ARG A 291 57.14 25.44 38.54
C ARG A 291 56.24 24.42 39.30
N LYS A 292 55.72 23.36 38.62
CA LYS A 292 55.56 21.91 39.05
C LYS A 292 54.86 21.59 40.42
N PRO A 293 54.56 20.32 40.84
CA PRO A 293 54.33 19.00 40.19
C PRO A 293 53.16 18.10 40.79
N ARG A 294 52.78 17.02 40.05
CA ARG A 294 52.34 15.62 40.42
C ARG A 294 51.08 15.33 41.31
N LEU A 295 50.02 14.69 40.76
CA LEU A 295 49.60 13.23 40.74
C LEU A 295 49.11 12.67 42.11
N PRO A 296 47.95 11.93 42.27
CA PRO A 296 47.66 10.58 41.67
C PRO A 296 46.14 10.21 41.43
N ALA A 297 45.76 9.37 40.44
CA ALA A 297 45.46 7.91 40.37
C ALA A 297 43.95 7.48 40.29
N ILE A 298 43.52 7.11 39.06
CA ILE A 298 42.80 5.90 38.52
C ILE A 298 41.71 5.24 39.41
N PRO A 299 40.46 4.97 38.91
CA PRO A 299 40.22 3.87 37.93
C PRO A 299 39.07 3.94 36.90
N THR A 300 39.28 3.14 35.82
CA THR A 300 38.37 2.47 34.84
C THR A 300 37.38 3.32 34.03
N GLY A 301 37.15 3.11 32.73
CA GLY A 301 37.42 1.94 31.89
C GLY A 301 37.24 2.26 30.39
N ASP A 302 37.55 1.25 29.58
CA ASP A 302 37.85 1.30 28.15
C ASP A 302 36.69 1.67 27.21
N ALA A 303 36.97 2.59 26.28
CA ALA A 303 36.24 2.79 25.03
C ALA A 303 37.10 3.63 24.03
N GLY A 304 36.95 3.36 22.73
CA GLY A 304 37.32 4.29 21.65
C GLY A 304 38.35 3.74 20.65
N LEU A 305 37.93 3.03 19.62
CA LEU A 305 37.52 3.52 18.28
C LEU A 305 38.70 3.97 17.40
N ALA A 306 39.09 3.05 16.51
CA ALA A 306 39.98 3.30 15.38
C ALA A 306 39.18 3.36 14.06
N GLU A 307 39.71 4.19 13.18
CA GLU A 307 39.42 4.55 11.78
C GLU A 307 38.56 3.61 10.90
N ALA A 308 37.76 4.23 10.02
CA ALA A 308 37.19 3.60 8.83
C ALA A 308 37.54 4.40 7.54
N PRO A 309 37.97 3.72 6.44
CA PRO A 309 38.30 4.33 5.14
C PRO A 309 37.23 4.12 4.04
N ALA A 310 37.23 5.04 3.05
CA ALA A 310 36.77 5.03 1.64
C ALA A 310 35.45 4.32 1.18
N ALA A 311 34.67 5.01 0.33
CA ALA A 311 33.52 4.44 -0.40
C ALA A 311 33.91 3.86 -1.79
N PRO A 312 33.40 2.67 -2.20
CA PRO A 312 33.71 1.96 -3.46
C PRO A 312 32.60 2.12 -4.55
N PRO A 313 32.71 1.50 -5.75
CA PRO A 313 31.83 1.74 -6.91
C PRO A 313 30.47 1.02 -6.84
N VAL A 314 29.52 1.45 -7.68
CA VAL A 314 28.15 0.91 -7.80
C VAL A 314 28.17 -0.61 -7.99
N ALA A 315 27.60 -1.31 -7.01
CA ALA A 315 27.55 -2.76 -6.96
C ALA A 315 26.34 -3.32 -7.70
N VAL A 316 26.58 -4.33 -8.54
CA VAL A 316 25.64 -5.42 -8.81
C VAL A 316 25.11 -5.92 -7.45
N ALA A 317 23.80 -6.14 -7.34
CA ALA A 317 23.10 -6.51 -6.10
C ALA A 317 23.97 -7.39 -5.16
N ALA A 318 24.30 -6.83 -3.99
CA ALA A 318 25.02 -7.57 -2.96
C ALA A 318 24.17 -8.76 -2.48
N PRO A 319 24.79 -9.87 -2.04
CA PRO A 319 24.05 -10.98 -1.45
C PRO A 319 23.25 -10.47 -0.24
N ALA A 320 22.01 -10.94 -0.12
CA ALA A 320 21.15 -10.66 1.01
C ALA A 320 21.89 -10.91 2.33
N SER A 321 21.83 -9.94 3.25
CA SER A 321 22.36 -10.11 4.60
C SER A 321 21.46 -11.09 5.37
N ASP A 322 22.05 -12.11 5.99
CA ASP A 322 21.35 -13.03 6.91
C ASP A 322 20.94 -12.37 8.25
N THR A 323 21.28 -11.09 8.43
CA THR A 323 20.95 -10.31 9.62
C THR A 323 19.49 -9.87 9.59
N VAL A 324 18.74 -10.23 10.63
CA VAL A 324 17.32 -9.91 10.79
C VAL A 324 17.12 -8.46 11.24
N ASP A 325 16.32 -7.71 10.49
CA ASP A 325 15.94 -6.33 10.82
C ASP A 325 14.87 -6.33 11.95
N PRO A 326 15.10 -5.67 13.10
CA PRO A 326 14.09 -5.58 14.17
C PRO A 326 12.77 -4.94 13.72
N ALA A 327 12.78 -4.06 12.71
CA ALA A 327 11.60 -3.33 12.27
C ALA A 327 10.50 -4.22 11.65
N ILE A 328 10.85 -5.45 11.24
CA ILE A 328 9.85 -6.40 10.74
C ILE A 328 8.99 -7.02 11.84
N PHE A 329 9.42 -6.98 13.11
CA PHE A 329 8.69 -7.51 14.26
C PHE A 329 7.74 -6.45 14.81
N ARG A 330 6.52 -6.42 14.26
CA ARG A 330 5.50 -5.41 14.56
C ARG A 330 4.68 -5.81 15.79
N ALA A 331 3.70 -4.98 16.14
CA ALA A 331 2.86 -5.20 17.32
C ALA A 331 1.99 -6.47 17.25
N TYR A 332 1.59 -6.94 16.07
CA TYR A 332 0.62 -8.05 15.95
C TYR A 332 1.08 -9.19 15.04
N ASP A 333 2.13 -8.96 14.25
CA ASP A 333 2.64 -9.86 13.24
C ASP A 333 4.10 -9.54 12.90
N ILE A 334 4.69 -10.35 12.03
CA ILE A 334 5.96 -10.05 11.38
C ILE A 334 5.66 -9.62 9.95
N ARG A 335 6.20 -8.48 9.48
CA ARG A 335 5.98 -7.95 8.13
C ARG A 335 7.22 -7.26 7.57
N GLY A 336 7.63 -7.64 6.37
CA GLY A 336 8.75 -7.02 5.68
C GLY A 336 8.57 -6.97 4.16
N VAL A 337 9.53 -6.33 3.50
CA VAL A 337 9.61 -6.26 2.05
C VAL A 337 10.51 -7.40 1.57
N VAL A 338 10.00 -8.18 0.62
CA VAL A 338 10.66 -9.39 0.12
C VAL A 338 11.95 -9.02 -0.61
N GLY A 339 13.02 -9.78 -0.34
CA GLY A 339 14.34 -9.56 -0.94
C GLY A 339 15.13 -8.41 -0.33
N THR A 340 14.53 -7.63 0.59
CA THR A 340 15.21 -6.58 1.35
C THR A 340 15.22 -6.91 2.85
N THR A 341 14.10 -6.72 3.55
CA THR A 341 14.00 -6.98 5.00
C THR A 341 13.44 -8.36 5.33
N LEU A 342 12.79 -9.02 4.37
CA LEU A 342 12.27 -10.38 4.50
C LEU A 342 12.84 -11.28 3.40
N THR A 343 13.61 -12.29 3.78
CA THR A 343 14.26 -13.25 2.87
C THR A 343 14.00 -14.68 3.32
N ALA A 344 14.32 -15.67 2.47
CA ALA A 344 14.25 -17.08 2.86
C ALA A 344 15.09 -17.39 4.11
N ALA A 345 16.29 -16.80 4.23
CA ALA A 345 17.14 -16.97 5.41
C ALA A 345 16.47 -16.43 6.68
N VAL A 346 15.87 -15.23 6.60
CA VAL A 346 15.10 -14.63 7.70
C VAL A 346 13.90 -15.51 8.05
N ALA A 347 13.15 -15.99 7.06
CA ALA A 347 12.01 -16.88 7.27
C ALA A 347 12.39 -18.18 7.99
N ARG A 348 13.54 -18.78 7.63
CA ARG A 348 14.07 -19.96 8.32
C ARG A 348 14.41 -19.68 9.79
N GLN A 349 15.09 -18.55 10.07
CA GLN A 349 15.41 -18.16 11.44
C GLN A 349 14.14 -17.89 12.28
N VAL A 350 13.13 -17.26 11.67
CA VAL A 350 11.80 -17.09 12.30
C VAL A 350 11.17 -18.45 12.59
N GLY A 351 11.21 -19.40 11.65
CA GLY A 351 10.72 -20.77 11.85
C GLY A 351 11.41 -21.47 13.02
N GLN A 352 12.73 -21.35 13.13
CA GLN A 352 13.49 -21.92 14.26
C GLN A 352 13.14 -21.26 15.59
N ALA A 353 12.95 -19.93 15.60
CA ALA A 353 12.56 -19.19 16.80
C ALA A 353 11.14 -19.58 17.27
N ILE A 354 10.20 -19.76 16.34
CA ILE A 354 8.86 -20.26 16.64
C ILE A 354 8.94 -21.69 17.18
N GLY A 355 9.71 -22.57 16.53
CA GLY A 355 9.89 -23.95 17.01
C GLY A 355 10.52 -24.04 18.40
N ALA A 356 11.44 -23.13 18.73
CA ALA A 356 11.97 -22.99 20.09
C ALA A 356 10.87 -22.64 21.11
N ALA A 357 10.05 -21.63 20.79
CA ALA A 357 8.94 -21.19 21.65
C ALA A 357 7.87 -22.29 21.80
N MET A 358 7.61 -23.08 20.76
CA MET A 358 6.70 -24.22 20.80
C MET A 358 7.21 -25.33 21.72
N LYS A 359 8.50 -25.70 21.60
CA LYS A 359 9.13 -26.73 22.44
C LYS A 359 9.08 -26.41 23.94
N GLU A 360 9.27 -25.14 24.30
CA GLU A 360 9.15 -24.69 25.70
C GLU A 360 7.74 -24.88 26.26
N ARG A 361 6.73 -24.94 25.39
CA ARG A 361 5.33 -25.18 25.72
C ARG A 361 4.89 -26.64 25.51
N ASP A 362 5.84 -27.55 25.25
CA ASP A 362 5.59 -28.96 24.93
C ASP A 362 4.67 -29.16 23.70
N LEU A 363 4.80 -28.26 22.72
CA LEU A 363 4.07 -28.32 21.45
C LEU A 363 5.01 -28.77 20.34
N HIS A 364 4.62 -29.81 19.60
CA HIS A 364 5.51 -30.49 18.64
C HIS A 364 4.97 -30.54 17.20
N GLU A 365 3.78 -30.01 16.93
CA GLU A 365 3.19 -29.99 15.58
C GLU A 365 2.50 -28.64 15.31
N THR A 366 2.61 -28.11 14.09
CA THR A 366 1.94 -26.88 13.65
C THR A 366 1.43 -26.99 12.22
N VAL A 367 0.36 -26.25 11.91
CA VAL A 367 -0.06 -26.03 10.52
C VAL A 367 0.66 -24.81 9.93
N VAL A 368 0.93 -24.84 8.63
CA VAL A 368 1.44 -23.71 7.86
C VAL A 368 0.62 -23.57 6.59
N GLY A 369 0.13 -22.37 6.30
CA GLY A 369 -0.52 -22.06 5.04
C GLY A 369 -0.03 -20.71 4.51
N ARG A 370 -0.23 -20.44 3.23
CA ARG A 370 0.23 -19.21 2.59
C ARG A 370 -0.85 -18.55 1.74
N ASP A 371 -0.77 -17.23 1.60
CA ASP A 371 -1.59 -16.47 0.68
C ASP A 371 -1.14 -16.65 -0.80
N GLY A 372 -1.77 -15.89 -1.70
CA GLY A 372 -1.54 -15.93 -3.14
C GLY A 372 -0.29 -15.21 -3.65
N ARG A 373 0.56 -14.66 -2.77
CA ARG A 373 1.72 -13.86 -3.20
C ARG A 373 2.78 -14.70 -3.89
N LEU A 374 3.49 -14.07 -4.83
CA LEU A 374 4.54 -14.72 -5.63
C LEU A 374 5.70 -15.26 -4.77
N SER A 375 6.01 -14.59 -3.66
CA SER A 375 7.05 -14.98 -2.69
C SER A 375 6.61 -16.07 -1.72
N GLY A 376 5.32 -16.40 -1.69
CA GLY A 376 4.72 -17.34 -0.74
C GLY A 376 5.39 -18.72 -0.74
N PRO A 377 5.58 -19.40 -1.89
CA PRO A 377 6.20 -20.72 -1.93
C PRO A 377 7.61 -20.77 -1.32
N GLU A 378 8.45 -19.78 -1.62
CA GLU A 378 9.82 -19.71 -1.11
C GLU A 378 9.87 -19.44 0.40
N LEU A 379 9.12 -18.42 0.85
CA LEU A 379 9.12 -18.02 2.26
C LEU A 379 8.46 -19.08 3.16
N ALA A 380 7.37 -19.69 2.71
CA ALA A 380 6.74 -20.80 3.43
C ALA A 380 7.66 -22.01 3.50
N GLY A 381 8.31 -22.39 2.40
CA GLY A 381 9.28 -23.49 2.38
C GLY A 381 10.40 -23.27 3.39
N ALA A 382 11.02 -22.09 3.39
CA ALA A 382 12.10 -21.76 4.31
C ALA A 382 11.65 -21.71 5.78
N LEU A 383 10.46 -21.16 6.05
CA LEU A 383 9.84 -21.18 7.38
C LEU A 383 9.64 -22.61 7.89
N MET A 384 9.07 -23.48 7.06
CA MET A 384 8.83 -24.89 7.38
C MET A 384 10.12 -25.66 7.64
N ASP A 385 11.17 -25.41 6.86
CA ASP A 385 12.49 -25.98 7.12
C ASP A 385 13.04 -25.52 8.48
N GLY A 386 12.85 -24.25 8.85
CA GLY A 386 13.23 -23.74 10.16
C GLY A 386 12.48 -24.40 11.32
N LEU A 387 11.17 -24.63 11.17
CA LEU A 387 10.35 -25.34 12.17
C LEU A 387 10.83 -26.79 12.35
N ARG A 388 11.10 -27.47 11.23
CA ARG A 388 11.54 -28.88 11.23
C ARG A 388 12.96 -29.05 11.76
N ASP A 389 13.86 -28.12 11.46
CA ASP A 389 15.19 -28.02 12.09
C ASP A 389 15.07 -27.83 13.60
N ALA A 390 14.04 -27.12 14.05
CA ALA A 390 13.71 -27.00 15.45
C ALA A 390 12.97 -28.22 16.00
N GLY A 391 12.76 -29.29 15.22
CA GLY A 391 12.13 -30.55 15.63
C GLY A 391 10.62 -30.49 15.78
N VAL A 392 9.95 -29.54 15.11
CA VAL A 392 8.49 -29.43 15.06
C VAL A 392 7.98 -30.06 13.76
N ASP A 393 6.97 -30.92 13.89
CA ASP A 393 6.24 -31.51 12.77
C ASP A 393 5.35 -30.46 12.08
N VAL A 394 5.30 -30.50 10.76
CA VAL A 394 4.62 -29.49 9.95
C VAL A 394 3.53 -30.12 9.09
N ILE A 395 2.33 -29.54 9.17
CA ILE A 395 1.22 -29.75 8.24
C ILE A 395 1.19 -28.58 7.25
N ASP A 396 1.58 -28.83 6.01
CA ASP A 396 1.50 -27.83 4.94
C ASP A 396 0.11 -27.84 4.30
N LEU A 397 -0.61 -26.73 4.40
CA LEU A 397 -1.94 -26.52 3.83
C LEU A 397 -1.89 -25.99 2.39
N GLY A 398 -0.70 -25.60 1.92
CA GLY A 398 -0.53 -24.93 0.64
C GLY A 398 -1.14 -23.53 0.61
N LEU A 399 -1.75 -23.19 -0.52
CA LEU A 399 -2.38 -21.87 -0.74
C LEU A 399 -3.78 -21.86 -0.13
N VAL A 400 -3.95 -21.12 0.96
CA VAL A 400 -5.22 -20.97 1.68
C VAL A 400 -5.35 -19.56 2.29
N PRO A 401 -6.57 -19.03 2.46
CA PRO A 401 -6.80 -17.86 3.29
C PRO A 401 -6.27 -18.04 4.72
N THR A 402 -5.89 -16.94 5.36
CA THR A 402 -5.50 -16.89 6.77
C THR A 402 -6.50 -17.60 7.70
N PRO A 403 -7.84 -17.40 7.60
CA PRO A 403 -8.77 -18.11 8.48
C PRO A 403 -8.76 -19.63 8.32
N LEU A 404 -8.37 -20.17 7.16
CA LEU A 404 -8.25 -21.63 6.97
C LEU A 404 -7.03 -22.20 7.71
N VAL A 405 -5.97 -21.40 7.90
CA VAL A 405 -4.85 -21.76 8.78
C VAL A 405 -5.33 -21.87 10.23
N TYR A 406 -6.11 -20.88 10.69
CA TYR A 406 -6.67 -20.92 12.03
C TYR A 406 -7.62 -22.10 12.22
N PHE A 407 -8.54 -22.31 11.28
CA PHE A 407 -9.46 -23.45 11.28
C PHE A 407 -8.70 -24.79 11.32
N ALA A 408 -7.66 -24.97 10.49
CA ALA A 408 -6.85 -26.18 10.48
C ALA A 408 -6.19 -26.45 11.83
N GLY A 409 -5.74 -25.41 12.54
CA GLY A 409 -5.20 -25.54 13.90
C GLY A 409 -6.20 -26.13 14.91
N PHE A 410 -7.50 -25.85 14.74
CA PHE A 410 -8.58 -26.50 15.49
C PHE A 410 -8.90 -27.90 14.95
N GLN A 411 -9.04 -28.04 13.62
CA GLN A 411 -9.44 -29.28 12.95
C GLN A 411 -8.47 -30.43 13.19
N TYR A 412 -7.16 -30.14 13.22
CA TYR A 412 -6.11 -31.13 13.48
C TYR A 412 -5.68 -31.18 14.94
N GLY A 413 -6.24 -30.32 15.80
CA GLY A 413 -5.95 -30.31 17.24
C GLY A 413 -4.53 -29.87 17.59
N THR A 414 -3.81 -29.21 16.68
CA THR A 414 -2.44 -28.73 16.94
C THR A 414 -2.42 -27.54 17.89
N GLY A 415 -3.50 -26.73 17.88
CA GLY A 415 -3.54 -25.44 18.57
C GLY A 415 -2.51 -24.43 18.06
N CYS A 416 -1.77 -24.75 16.99
CA CYS A 416 -0.68 -23.95 16.44
C CYS A 416 -0.87 -23.77 14.94
N GLY A 417 -0.62 -22.57 14.44
CA GLY A 417 -0.78 -22.26 13.02
C GLY A 417 -0.03 -21.00 12.62
N ILE A 418 0.57 -21.03 11.43
CA ILE A 418 1.31 -19.90 10.89
C ILE A 418 0.82 -19.61 9.47
N ALA A 419 0.27 -18.41 9.28
CA ALA A 419 -0.09 -17.92 7.95
C ALA A 419 1.06 -17.09 7.39
N VAL A 420 1.59 -17.49 6.24
CA VAL A 420 2.57 -16.73 5.45
C VAL A 420 1.82 -15.81 4.52
N THR A 421 1.76 -14.53 4.87
CA THR A 421 0.85 -13.58 4.23
C THR A 421 1.41 -12.18 4.28
N GLY A 422 1.17 -11.39 3.23
CA GLY A 422 1.34 -9.93 3.24
C GLY A 422 0.04 -9.17 3.53
N SER A 423 -1.05 -9.89 3.82
CA SER A 423 -2.41 -9.38 4.00
C SER A 423 -2.80 -8.47 2.83
N HIS A 424 -3.14 -7.22 3.10
CA HIS A 424 -3.45 -6.21 2.09
C HIS A 424 -2.28 -5.33 1.70
N ASN A 425 -1.02 -5.65 2.04
CA ASN A 425 0.10 -4.80 1.62
C ASN A 425 0.41 -4.96 0.11
N PRO A 426 1.17 -4.05 -0.53
CA PRO A 426 1.58 -4.20 -1.94
C PRO A 426 2.27 -5.54 -2.24
N PRO A 427 2.32 -6.01 -3.50
CA PRO A 427 2.80 -7.35 -3.88
C PRO A 427 4.18 -7.75 -3.33
N ASP A 428 5.07 -6.76 -3.17
CA ASP A 428 6.44 -6.92 -2.68
C ASP A 428 6.55 -7.14 -1.16
N HIS A 429 5.45 -7.01 -0.41
CA HIS A 429 5.42 -7.30 1.02
C HIS A 429 4.99 -8.73 1.31
N ASN A 430 5.52 -9.32 2.39
CA ASN A 430 5.04 -10.57 2.97
C ASN A 430 5.30 -10.59 4.48
N GLY A 431 4.95 -11.67 5.18
CA GLY A 431 4.99 -11.72 6.63
C GLY A 431 4.43 -13.00 7.24
N PHE A 432 4.29 -13.00 8.56
CA PHE A 432 3.84 -14.15 9.34
C PHE A 432 2.83 -13.73 10.41
N LYS A 433 1.63 -14.33 10.38
CA LYS A 433 0.66 -14.30 11.49
C LYS A 433 0.78 -15.62 12.25
N ILE A 434 0.97 -15.56 13.56
CA ILE A 434 1.47 -16.71 14.35
C ILE A 434 0.53 -17.02 15.51
N VAL A 435 0.14 -18.29 15.63
CA VAL A 435 -0.60 -18.85 16.75
C VAL A 435 0.20 -20.00 17.37
N ILE A 436 0.42 -19.98 18.68
CA ILE A 436 1.10 -21.04 19.44
C ILE A 436 0.25 -21.43 20.66
N GLY A 437 -0.20 -22.70 20.72
CA GLY A 437 -0.97 -23.21 21.86
C GLY A 437 -2.30 -22.47 22.06
N GLY A 438 -2.94 -22.06 20.97
CA GLY A 438 -4.16 -21.26 20.93
C GLY A 438 -3.92 -19.75 21.06
N GLU A 439 -2.77 -19.31 21.55
CA GLU A 439 -2.43 -17.88 21.71
C GLU A 439 -1.99 -17.28 20.37
N THR A 440 -2.70 -16.26 19.88
CA THR A 440 -2.19 -15.42 18.78
C THR A 440 -1.12 -14.50 19.34
N LEU A 441 0.09 -14.57 18.80
CA LEU A 441 1.20 -13.77 19.31
C LEU A 441 1.01 -12.28 19.00
N ALA A 442 1.35 -11.44 19.97
CA ALA A 442 1.35 -9.99 19.86
C ALA A 442 2.40 -9.38 20.81
N GLU A 443 2.74 -8.12 20.56
CA GLU A 443 3.58 -7.26 21.40
C GLU A 443 4.86 -7.99 21.86
N ASP A 444 5.02 -8.19 23.17
CA ASP A 444 6.20 -8.80 23.76
C ASP A 444 6.46 -10.23 23.27
N ALA A 445 5.42 -10.98 22.88
CA ALA A 445 5.58 -12.34 22.37
C ALA A 445 6.19 -12.37 20.96
N ILE A 446 5.86 -11.38 20.11
CA ILE A 446 6.52 -11.20 18.81
C ILE A 446 7.95 -10.70 19.01
N ALA A 447 8.15 -9.73 19.91
CA ALA A 447 9.49 -9.24 20.24
C ALA A 447 10.40 -10.34 20.83
N ASP A 448 9.82 -11.33 21.52
CA ASP A 448 10.54 -12.48 22.04
C ASP A 448 11.17 -13.34 20.94
N LEU A 449 10.47 -13.53 19.82
CA LEU A 449 11.01 -14.27 18.67
C LEU A 449 12.28 -13.59 18.14
N TYR A 450 12.29 -12.26 18.04
CA TYR A 450 13.47 -11.50 17.65
C TYR A 450 14.61 -11.67 18.66
N ARG A 451 14.32 -11.59 19.98
CA ARG A 451 15.33 -11.81 21.02
C ARG A 451 15.98 -13.19 20.92
N ARG A 452 15.21 -14.24 20.61
CA ARG A 452 15.72 -15.60 20.41
C ARG A 452 16.67 -15.69 19.22
N ILE A 453 16.34 -15.02 18.12
CA ILE A 453 17.20 -14.94 16.94
C ILE A 453 18.51 -14.24 17.30
N GLN A 454 18.44 -13.08 17.97
CA GLN A 454 19.61 -12.30 18.36
C GLN A 454 20.51 -13.03 19.37
N ALA A 455 19.95 -13.88 20.23
CA ALA A 455 20.74 -14.68 21.17
C ALA A 455 21.64 -15.72 20.50
N GLY A 456 21.44 -16.05 19.21
CA GLY A 456 22.33 -16.89 18.42
C GLY A 456 22.32 -18.39 18.77
N GLY A 457 21.32 -18.84 19.54
CA GLY A 457 21.17 -20.23 20.02
C GLY A 457 19.92 -20.92 19.48
N LEU A 458 19.51 -20.61 18.25
CA LEU A 458 18.31 -21.19 17.65
C LEU A 458 18.46 -22.73 17.52
N PRO A 459 17.41 -23.50 17.85
CA PRO A 459 17.44 -24.96 17.68
C PRO A 459 17.73 -25.35 16.23
N THR A 460 18.68 -26.26 16.05
CA THR A 460 19.06 -26.82 14.75
C THR A 460 19.24 -28.33 14.85
N GLY A 461 19.19 -29.03 13.71
CA GLY A 461 19.46 -30.47 13.64
C GLY A 461 18.33 -31.38 14.13
N GLY A 462 17.14 -30.82 14.41
CA GLY A 462 15.90 -31.57 14.56
C GLY A 462 15.44 -32.19 13.23
N HIS A 463 14.53 -33.15 13.34
CA HIS A 463 13.97 -33.89 12.20
C HIS A 463 12.45 -33.91 12.28
N GLY A 464 11.81 -32.74 12.36
CA GLY A 464 10.36 -32.64 12.27
C GLY A 464 9.83 -33.21 10.95
N ALA A 465 8.76 -33.99 11.04
CA ALA A 465 8.05 -34.53 9.90
C ALA A 465 7.41 -33.42 9.08
N TRP A 466 7.20 -33.67 7.79
CA TRP A 466 6.43 -32.79 6.91
C TRP A 466 5.39 -33.63 6.18
N ARG A 467 4.17 -33.12 6.10
CA ARG A 467 3.14 -33.64 5.20
C ARG A 467 2.32 -32.50 4.63
N GLU A 468 1.82 -32.71 3.43
CA GLU A 468 0.84 -31.84 2.80
C GLU A 468 -0.58 -32.35 3.10
N GLN A 469 -1.50 -31.45 3.43
CA GLN A 469 -2.89 -31.79 3.70
C GLN A 469 -3.81 -30.60 3.36
N SER A 470 -4.73 -30.81 2.42
CA SER A 470 -5.79 -29.83 2.16
C SER A 470 -6.83 -29.79 3.29
N VAL A 471 -7.28 -28.59 3.62
CA VAL A 471 -8.35 -28.31 4.60
C VAL A 471 -9.58 -27.66 3.98
N ILE A 472 -9.55 -27.31 2.69
CA ILE A 472 -10.59 -26.51 2.02
C ILE A 472 -11.96 -27.21 2.09
N ASP A 473 -12.02 -28.51 1.78
CA ASP A 473 -13.26 -29.28 1.86
C ASP A 473 -13.83 -29.34 3.27
N ALA A 474 -12.96 -29.58 4.27
CA ALA A 474 -13.37 -29.64 5.67
C ALA A 474 -13.90 -28.29 6.16
N TYR A 475 -13.28 -27.19 5.74
CA TYR A 475 -13.72 -25.84 6.04
C TYR A 475 -15.08 -25.54 5.39
N ALA A 476 -15.21 -25.77 4.08
CA ALA A 476 -16.44 -25.46 3.34
C ALA A 476 -17.64 -26.25 3.90
N ASN A 477 -17.48 -27.55 4.10
CA ASN A 477 -18.50 -28.40 4.72
C ASN A 477 -18.84 -27.93 6.13
N ARG A 478 -17.84 -27.58 6.95
CA ARG A 478 -18.08 -27.11 8.33
C ARG A 478 -18.92 -25.83 8.36
N VAL A 479 -18.74 -24.92 7.39
CA VAL A 479 -19.58 -23.72 7.28
C VAL A 479 -20.98 -24.09 6.79
N ALA A 480 -21.08 -24.87 5.71
CA ALA A 480 -22.36 -25.24 5.10
C ALA A 480 -23.25 -26.13 5.98
N ASP A 481 -22.65 -26.92 6.88
CA ASP A 481 -23.39 -27.74 7.85
C ASP A 481 -24.08 -26.92 8.94
N ASP A 482 -23.60 -25.69 9.22
CA ASP A 482 -24.14 -24.82 10.27
C ASP A 482 -24.90 -23.61 9.73
N VAL A 483 -24.53 -23.12 8.55
CA VAL A 483 -25.04 -21.89 7.95
C VAL A 483 -25.78 -22.22 6.66
N SER A 484 -27.03 -21.76 6.54
CA SER A 484 -27.84 -21.93 5.32
C SER A 484 -28.72 -20.71 5.11
N THR A 485 -28.86 -20.30 3.85
CA THR A 485 -29.80 -19.23 3.46
C THR A 485 -31.20 -19.81 3.26
N GLN A 486 -32.23 -19.11 3.77
CA GLN A 486 -33.64 -19.53 3.62
C GLN A 486 -34.24 -19.10 2.27
N ARG A 487 -33.60 -18.15 1.59
CA ARG A 487 -33.92 -17.66 0.25
C ARG A 487 -32.63 -17.40 -0.51
N ARG A 488 -32.67 -17.58 -1.84
CA ARG A 488 -31.51 -17.33 -2.70
C ARG A 488 -31.27 -15.82 -2.81
N LEU A 489 -30.08 -15.40 -2.42
CA LEU A 489 -29.58 -14.04 -2.60
C LEU A 489 -28.50 -14.05 -3.68
N LYS A 490 -28.56 -13.11 -4.61
CA LYS A 490 -27.52 -12.90 -5.62
C LYS A 490 -26.45 -11.98 -5.08
N VAL A 491 -25.21 -12.44 -5.05
CA VAL A 491 -24.08 -11.71 -4.48
C VAL A 491 -22.95 -11.58 -5.50
N VAL A 492 -22.43 -10.36 -5.68
CA VAL A 492 -21.14 -10.18 -6.38
C VAL A 492 -20.03 -10.32 -5.35
N LEU A 493 -19.08 -11.22 -5.61
CA LEU A 493 -18.00 -11.52 -4.70
C LEU A 493 -16.67 -11.10 -5.31
N ASP A 494 -16.03 -10.08 -4.74
CA ASP A 494 -14.73 -9.58 -5.13
C ASP A 494 -13.63 -10.12 -4.21
N ALA A 495 -12.67 -10.86 -4.77
CA ALA A 495 -11.51 -11.34 -4.00
C ALA A 495 -10.23 -10.53 -4.25
N GLY A 496 -10.23 -9.54 -5.14
CA GLY A 496 -9.07 -8.73 -5.51
C GLY A 496 -7.82 -9.55 -5.88
N ASN A 497 -8.02 -10.71 -6.50
CA ASN A 497 -7.00 -11.72 -6.81
C ASN A 497 -6.26 -12.32 -5.60
N GLY A 498 -6.80 -12.13 -4.39
CA GLY A 498 -6.30 -12.66 -3.13
C GLY A 498 -6.72 -14.11 -2.86
N ALA A 499 -6.24 -14.65 -1.74
CA ALA A 499 -6.43 -16.05 -1.38
C ALA A 499 -7.90 -16.43 -1.10
N ALA A 500 -8.75 -15.46 -0.74
CA ALA A 500 -10.18 -15.68 -0.48
C ALA A 500 -10.91 -16.33 -1.67
N GLY A 501 -10.49 -16.04 -2.90
CA GLY A 501 -11.07 -16.60 -4.13
C GLY A 501 -11.00 -18.12 -4.23
N VAL A 502 -10.10 -18.77 -3.47
CA VAL A 502 -9.98 -20.24 -3.43
C VAL A 502 -11.19 -20.93 -2.79
N VAL A 503 -11.89 -20.27 -1.87
CA VAL A 503 -12.92 -20.92 -1.04
C VAL A 503 -14.21 -20.13 -0.91
N ALA A 504 -14.15 -18.79 -0.94
CA ALA A 504 -15.31 -17.95 -0.64
C ALA A 504 -16.48 -18.12 -1.64
N PRO A 505 -16.25 -18.20 -2.98
CA PRO A 505 -17.34 -18.47 -3.92
C PRO A 505 -18.05 -19.79 -3.62
N ARG A 506 -17.28 -20.87 -3.42
CA ARG A 506 -17.80 -22.20 -3.11
C ARG A 506 -18.62 -22.20 -1.82
N VAL A 507 -18.11 -21.57 -0.75
CA VAL A 507 -18.83 -21.49 0.53
C VAL A 507 -20.18 -20.79 0.36
N LEU A 508 -20.21 -19.63 -0.31
CA LEU A 508 -21.47 -18.92 -0.50
C LEU A 508 -22.46 -19.67 -1.42
N GLU A 509 -21.97 -20.37 -2.45
CA GLU A 509 -22.80 -21.25 -3.28
C GLU A 509 -23.39 -22.43 -2.47
N GLU A 510 -22.58 -23.09 -1.65
CA GLU A 510 -23.00 -24.25 -0.84
C GLU A 510 -24.04 -23.88 0.21
N ILE A 511 -24.01 -22.66 0.78
CA ILE A 511 -25.06 -22.18 1.69
C ILE A 511 -26.32 -21.64 0.97
N GLY A 512 -26.37 -21.69 -0.38
CA GLY A 512 -27.55 -21.38 -1.18
C GLY A 512 -27.60 -20.00 -1.86
N CYS A 513 -26.47 -19.29 -1.96
CA CYS A 513 -26.39 -18.01 -2.67
C CYS A 513 -26.15 -18.19 -4.18
N ASP A 514 -26.56 -17.22 -4.98
CA ASP A 514 -26.19 -17.09 -6.39
C ASP A 514 -24.97 -16.17 -6.49
N VAL A 515 -23.78 -16.77 -6.63
CA VAL A 515 -22.51 -16.03 -6.61
C VAL A 515 -22.10 -15.60 -8.00
N VAL A 516 -21.75 -14.33 -8.15
CA VAL A 516 -21.06 -13.81 -9.33
C VAL A 516 -19.62 -13.43 -8.93
N PRO A 517 -18.60 -14.20 -9.35
CA PRO A 517 -17.23 -13.93 -8.97
C PRO A 517 -16.69 -12.71 -9.72
N LEU A 518 -15.96 -11.87 -8.99
CA LEU A 518 -15.16 -10.75 -9.46
C LEU A 518 -13.73 -10.96 -8.93
N TYR A 519 -12.75 -10.98 -9.83
CA TYR A 519 -11.34 -11.14 -9.49
C TYR A 519 -11.01 -12.30 -8.53
N CYS A 520 -11.72 -13.42 -8.63
CA CYS A 520 -11.55 -14.59 -7.76
C CYS A 520 -10.39 -15.53 -8.16
N ASP A 521 -9.83 -15.36 -9.36
CA ASP A 521 -8.63 -16.07 -9.76
C ASP A 521 -7.43 -15.51 -9.01
N VAL A 522 -6.73 -16.37 -8.27
CA VAL A 522 -5.59 -15.96 -7.43
C VAL A 522 -4.41 -15.54 -8.30
N ASP A 523 -3.96 -14.29 -8.13
CA ASP A 523 -2.80 -13.73 -8.80
C ASP A 523 -2.09 -12.73 -7.87
N GLY A 524 -0.97 -13.16 -7.30
CA GLY A 524 -0.16 -12.36 -6.37
C GLY A 524 0.47 -11.08 -6.94
N ARG A 525 0.25 -10.78 -8.23
CA ARG A 525 0.57 -9.48 -8.83
C ARG A 525 -0.50 -8.43 -8.55
N PHE A 526 -1.70 -8.84 -8.13
CA PHE A 526 -2.90 -8.00 -7.94
C PHE A 526 -3.17 -7.09 -9.16
N PRO A 527 -3.44 -7.68 -10.35
CA PRO A 527 -3.45 -6.94 -11.62
C PRO A 527 -4.64 -6.00 -11.82
N ASN A 528 -5.69 -6.08 -11.00
CA ASN A 528 -6.92 -5.29 -11.14
C ASN A 528 -6.89 -4.08 -10.19
N HIS A 529 -7.28 -4.29 -8.93
CA HIS A 529 -7.05 -3.36 -7.83
C HIS A 529 -6.37 -4.09 -6.67
N HIS A 530 -5.92 -3.34 -5.69
CA HIS A 530 -5.31 -3.90 -4.50
C HIS A 530 -6.40 -4.54 -3.61
N PRO A 531 -6.18 -5.72 -3.01
CA PRO A 531 -7.21 -6.38 -2.19
C PRO A 531 -7.22 -5.77 -0.78
N ASP A 532 -7.64 -4.51 -0.68
CA ASP A 532 -7.92 -3.81 0.57
C ASP A 532 -9.33 -3.20 0.54
N PRO A 533 -10.36 -3.91 1.05
CA PRO A 533 -11.74 -3.44 1.02
C PRO A 533 -12.01 -2.28 1.99
N ALA A 534 -11.04 -1.93 2.84
CA ALA A 534 -11.13 -0.76 3.73
C ALA A 534 -10.92 0.57 2.98
N ASP A 535 -10.31 0.53 1.79
CA ASP A 535 -10.17 1.68 0.91
C ASP A 535 -11.33 1.72 -0.10
N PRO A 536 -12.22 2.73 -0.03
CA PRO A 536 -13.35 2.86 -0.95
C PRO A 536 -12.97 2.84 -2.44
N ARG A 537 -11.74 3.22 -2.78
CA ARG A 537 -11.24 3.23 -4.17
C ARG A 537 -11.17 1.81 -4.76
N ASN A 538 -10.90 0.81 -3.92
CA ASN A 538 -10.84 -0.59 -4.33
C ASN A 538 -12.23 -1.23 -4.50
N LEU A 539 -13.32 -0.54 -4.14
CA LEU A 539 -14.68 -1.04 -4.25
C LEU A 539 -15.42 -0.56 -5.51
N GLY A 540 -14.77 0.24 -6.36
CA GLY A 540 -15.40 0.83 -7.54
C GLY A 540 -15.96 -0.21 -8.52
N ASP A 541 -15.18 -1.24 -8.82
CA ASP A 541 -15.60 -2.33 -9.71
C ASP A 541 -16.72 -3.16 -9.09
N LEU A 542 -16.65 -3.44 -7.78
CA LEU A 542 -17.71 -4.12 -7.05
C LEU A 542 -19.02 -3.33 -7.10
N ILE A 543 -18.98 -2.02 -6.83
CA ILE A 543 -20.17 -1.14 -6.90
C ILE A 543 -20.78 -1.19 -8.30
N ALA A 544 -19.94 -1.03 -9.33
CA ALA A 544 -20.38 -1.07 -10.73
C ALA A 544 -20.99 -2.43 -11.10
N ALA A 545 -20.37 -3.53 -10.67
CA ALA A 545 -20.81 -4.89 -10.93
C ALA A 545 -22.15 -5.19 -10.24
N VAL A 546 -22.30 -4.85 -8.96
CA VAL A 546 -23.54 -5.02 -8.19
C VAL A 546 -24.71 -4.32 -8.90
N HIS A 547 -24.51 -3.06 -9.28
CA HIS A 547 -25.53 -2.29 -10.00
C HIS A 547 -25.86 -2.91 -11.36
N THR A 548 -24.84 -3.25 -12.15
CA THR A 548 -25.01 -3.76 -13.52
C THR A 548 -25.67 -5.14 -13.57
N ILE A 549 -25.33 -6.02 -12.63
CA ILE A 549 -25.86 -7.39 -12.54
C ILE A 549 -27.27 -7.42 -11.91
N GLY A 550 -27.64 -6.35 -11.20
CA GLY A 550 -28.82 -6.36 -10.33
C GLY A 550 -28.65 -7.41 -9.22
N ALA A 551 -27.50 -7.39 -8.54
CA ALA A 551 -27.25 -8.23 -7.38
C ALA A 551 -27.87 -7.62 -6.11
N ASP A 552 -28.21 -8.46 -5.15
CA ASP A 552 -28.78 -8.04 -3.86
C ASP A 552 -27.72 -7.40 -2.95
N LEU A 553 -26.46 -7.80 -3.12
CA LEU A 553 -25.33 -7.32 -2.33
C LEU A 553 -23.99 -7.52 -3.06
N GLY A 554 -23.01 -6.69 -2.74
CA GLY A 554 -21.60 -6.91 -3.06
C GLY A 554 -20.80 -7.22 -1.81
N ILE A 555 -19.89 -8.18 -1.91
CA ILE A 555 -18.95 -8.56 -0.84
C ILE A 555 -17.53 -8.50 -1.41
N ALA A 556 -16.62 -7.80 -0.74
CA ALA A 556 -15.19 -7.78 -1.05
C ALA A 556 -14.38 -8.41 0.07
N PHE A 557 -13.33 -9.14 -0.28
CA PHE A 557 -12.34 -9.67 0.67
C PHE A 557 -11.00 -8.96 0.54
N ASP A 558 -10.23 -8.98 1.62
CA ASP A 558 -8.83 -8.59 1.54
C ASP A 558 -7.92 -9.74 1.09
N GLY A 559 -6.63 -9.42 0.87
CA GLY A 559 -5.69 -10.31 0.19
C GLY A 559 -5.53 -11.71 0.80
N ASP A 560 -5.75 -11.85 2.10
CA ASP A 560 -5.69 -13.13 2.82
C ASP A 560 -7.00 -13.59 3.45
N GLY A 561 -8.10 -12.88 3.20
CA GLY A 561 -9.47 -13.34 3.46
C GLY A 561 -9.94 -13.28 4.92
N ASP A 562 -9.22 -12.57 5.80
CA ASP A 562 -9.64 -12.39 7.20
C ASP A 562 -10.43 -11.08 7.43
N ARG A 563 -10.63 -10.27 6.38
CA ARG A 563 -11.48 -9.08 6.39
C ARG A 563 -12.52 -9.09 5.28
N ILE A 564 -13.62 -8.38 5.53
CA ILE A 564 -14.74 -8.23 4.61
C ILE A 564 -15.13 -6.75 4.44
N GLY A 565 -15.46 -6.34 3.21
CA GLY A 565 -16.18 -5.12 2.86
C GLY A 565 -17.52 -5.44 2.20
N VAL A 566 -18.50 -4.57 2.38
CA VAL A 566 -19.88 -4.81 1.91
C VAL A 566 -20.42 -3.58 1.18
N VAL A 567 -21.09 -3.81 0.06
CA VAL A 567 -21.69 -2.78 -0.78
C VAL A 567 -23.15 -3.12 -1.06
N THR A 568 -24.05 -2.14 -0.93
CA THR A 568 -25.48 -2.31 -1.27
C THR A 568 -25.75 -2.10 -2.76
N PRO A 569 -26.94 -2.48 -3.27
CA PRO A 569 -27.33 -2.21 -4.66
C PRO A 569 -27.31 -0.73 -5.07
N ALA A 570 -27.43 0.18 -4.10
CA ALA A 570 -27.34 1.62 -4.32
C ALA A 570 -25.89 2.15 -4.37
N GLY A 571 -24.89 1.27 -4.20
CA GLY A 571 -23.49 1.64 -4.09
C GLY A 571 -23.08 2.19 -2.71
N GLU A 572 -23.94 2.06 -1.68
CA GLU A 572 -23.58 2.44 -0.31
C GLU A 572 -22.59 1.41 0.25
N ILE A 573 -21.44 1.89 0.74
CA ILE A 573 -20.48 1.06 1.48
C ILE A 573 -21.01 0.88 2.91
N ILE A 574 -21.21 -0.37 3.31
CA ILE A 574 -21.59 -0.71 4.68
C ILE A 574 -20.32 -0.97 5.48
N TYR A 575 -19.95 -0.01 6.32
CA TYR A 575 -18.75 -0.10 7.14
C TYR A 575 -18.86 -1.20 8.23
N PRO A 576 -17.72 -1.75 8.68
CA PRO A 576 -17.70 -2.90 9.58
C PRO A 576 -18.39 -2.69 10.93
N ASP A 577 -18.38 -1.48 11.47
CA ASP A 577 -19.08 -1.17 12.72
C ASP A 577 -20.61 -1.25 12.58
N LYS A 578 -21.15 -0.90 11.40
CA LYS A 578 -22.57 -1.11 11.07
C LYS A 578 -22.90 -2.58 10.81
N LEU A 579 -22.02 -3.34 10.16
CA LEU A 579 -22.15 -4.80 10.06
C LEU A 579 -22.17 -5.46 11.45
N LEU A 580 -21.32 -4.98 12.36
CA LEU A 580 -21.24 -5.49 13.72
C LEU A 580 -22.55 -5.30 14.50
N MET A 581 -23.31 -4.23 14.23
CA MET A 581 -24.64 -4.04 14.82
C MET A 581 -25.58 -5.18 14.44
N LEU A 582 -25.60 -5.53 13.15
CA LEU A 582 -26.44 -6.60 12.62
C LEU A 582 -26.01 -7.97 13.19
N PHE A 583 -24.71 -8.25 13.19
CA PHE A 583 -24.18 -9.47 13.81
C PHE A 583 -24.46 -9.54 15.31
N ALA A 584 -24.34 -8.43 16.04
CA ALA A 584 -24.61 -8.39 17.46
C ALA A 584 -26.08 -8.68 17.77
N GLN A 585 -27.02 -8.09 17.02
CA GLN A 585 -28.45 -8.36 17.17
C GLN A 585 -28.76 -9.85 16.98
N ASP A 586 -28.22 -10.44 15.91
CA ASP A 586 -28.38 -11.87 15.59
C ASP A 586 -27.77 -12.78 16.67
N VAL A 587 -26.51 -12.55 17.04
CA VAL A 587 -25.80 -13.33 18.06
C VAL A 587 -26.50 -13.22 19.41
N LEU A 588 -26.89 -12.02 19.84
CA LEU A 588 -27.47 -11.79 21.16
C LEU A 588 -28.91 -12.28 21.28
N ALA A 589 -29.66 -12.34 20.19
CA ALA A 589 -30.98 -12.99 20.17
C ALA A 589 -30.92 -14.45 20.65
N ARG A 590 -29.78 -15.13 20.44
CA ARG A 590 -29.53 -16.51 20.90
C ARG A 590 -28.60 -16.59 22.12
N ASN A 591 -27.96 -15.48 22.50
CA ASN A 591 -26.99 -15.41 23.59
C ASN A 591 -27.25 -14.18 24.49
N PRO A 592 -28.41 -14.06 25.15
CA PRO A 592 -28.67 -12.91 26.01
C PRO A 592 -27.63 -12.79 27.12
N GLY A 593 -27.13 -11.57 27.34
CA GLY A 593 -26.09 -11.26 28.33
C GLY A 593 -24.66 -11.51 27.86
N ALA A 594 -24.44 -12.01 26.64
CA ALA A 594 -23.10 -12.21 26.11
C ALA A 594 -22.36 -10.89 25.85
N THR A 595 -21.02 -10.95 25.96
CA THR A 595 -20.16 -9.80 25.66
C THR A 595 -19.93 -9.69 24.15
N VAL A 596 -20.05 -8.46 23.63
CA VAL A 596 -19.68 -8.10 22.26
C VAL A 596 -18.54 -7.07 22.30
N ILE A 597 -17.39 -7.42 21.72
CA ILE A 597 -16.21 -6.57 21.70
C ILE A 597 -16.17 -5.74 20.42
N TYR A 598 -15.77 -4.47 20.53
CA TYR A 598 -15.51 -3.62 19.37
C TYR A 598 -14.32 -2.68 19.62
N ASP A 599 -13.59 -2.29 18.59
CA ASP A 599 -12.41 -1.44 18.78
C ASP A 599 -12.75 0.05 18.98
N VAL A 600 -11.78 0.83 19.46
CA VAL A 600 -11.96 2.26 19.73
C VAL A 600 -12.35 3.08 18.49
N LYS A 601 -12.18 2.56 17.27
CA LYS A 601 -12.57 3.27 16.05
C LYS A 601 -14.06 3.16 15.76
N CYS A 602 -14.77 2.17 16.28
CA CYS A 602 -16.17 1.92 15.95
C CYS A 602 -17.13 3.03 16.42
N THR A 603 -18.23 3.23 15.67
CA THR A 603 -19.29 4.21 16.00
C THR A 603 -19.82 4.13 17.44
N GLY A 604 -20.25 5.28 17.99
CA GLY A 604 -20.85 5.38 19.31
C GLY A 604 -22.18 4.63 19.43
N HIS A 605 -22.87 4.38 18.30
CA HIS A 605 -24.16 3.67 18.28
C HIS A 605 -24.05 2.17 18.57
N LEU A 606 -22.87 1.56 18.48
CA LEU A 606 -22.74 0.12 18.78
C LEU A 606 -23.09 -0.19 20.24
N ARG A 607 -22.70 0.68 21.17
CA ARG A 607 -23.00 0.52 22.59
C ARG A 607 -24.51 0.39 22.86
N PRO A 608 -25.36 1.37 22.49
CA PRO A 608 -26.80 1.25 22.72
C PRO A 608 -27.40 0.07 21.96
N VAL A 609 -27.01 -0.18 20.70
CA VAL A 609 -27.52 -1.33 19.93
C VAL A 609 -27.25 -2.67 20.63
N ILE A 610 -26.03 -2.87 21.14
CA ILE A 610 -25.66 -4.08 21.88
C ILE A 610 -26.50 -4.18 23.17
N GLN A 611 -26.69 -3.07 23.90
CA GLN A 611 -27.46 -3.06 25.14
C GLN A 611 -28.96 -3.34 24.90
N GLU A 612 -29.53 -2.75 23.86
CA GLU A 612 -30.92 -2.97 23.44
C GLU A 612 -31.16 -4.43 23.00
N ALA A 613 -30.15 -5.04 22.37
CA ALA A 613 -30.13 -6.47 22.07
C ALA A 613 -29.82 -7.37 23.29
N ALA A 614 -29.85 -6.83 24.52
CA ALA A 614 -29.57 -7.52 25.78
C ALA A 614 -28.12 -8.07 25.91
N GLY A 615 -27.14 -7.45 25.26
CA GLY A 615 -25.72 -7.79 25.38
C GLY A 615 -24.90 -6.85 26.26
N VAL A 616 -23.64 -7.22 26.48
CA VAL A 616 -22.66 -6.42 27.23
C VAL A 616 -21.65 -5.82 26.23
N PRO A 617 -21.68 -4.51 25.98
CA PRO A 617 -20.72 -3.87 25.07
C PRO A 617 -19.36 -3.72 25.75
N LEU A 618 -18.28 -4.11 25.06
CA LEU A 618 -16.91 -3.96 25.54
C LEU A 618 -16.02 -3.32 24.47
N MET A 619 -15.76 -2.03 24.63
CA MET A 619 -14.79 -1.33 23.78
C MET A 619 -13.36 -1.76 24.13
N TRP A 620 -12.54 -2.09 23.11
CA TRP A 620 -11.16 -2.55 23.29
C TRP A 620 -10.15 -1.88 22.33
N ARG A 621 -8.86 -2.19 22.52
CA ARG A 621 -7.74 -1.68 21.69
C ARG A 621 -7.85 -2.22 20.25
N THR A 622 -7.46 -1.40 19.28
CA THR A 622 -7.38 -1.82 17.87
C THR A 622 -6.26 -2.84 17.68
N GLY A 623 -6.48 -3.87 16.87
CA GLY A 623 -5.51 -4.90 16.49
C GLY A 623 -6.08 -6.30 16.66
N HIS A 624 -6.16 -7.05 15.56
CA HIS A 624 -6.80 -8.37 15.52
C HIS A 624 -6.25 -9.37 16.55
N SER A 625 -4.94 -9.39 16.80
CA SER A 625 -4.34 -10.24 17.84
C SER A 625 -4.77 -9.82 19.26
N LEU A 626 -4.91 -8.51 19.53
CA LEU A 626 -5.38 -8.00 20.82
C LEU A 626 -6.85 -8.30 21.07
N ILE A 627 -7.68 -8.25 20.02
CA ILE A 627 -9.09 -8.60 20.08
C ILE A 627 -9.25 -10.09 20.36
N LYS A 628 -8.52 -10.97 19.67
CA LYS A 628 -8.52 -12.42 19.96
C LYS A 628 -8.10 -12.74 21.38
N ALA A 629 -7.05 -12.07 21.88
CA ALA A 629 -6.64 -12.21 23.27
C ALA A 629 -7.77 -11.79 24.24
N LYS A 630 -8.43 -10.67 23.97
CA LYS A 630 -9.52 -10.17 24.82
C LYS A 630 -10.77 -11.03 24.76
N MET A 631 -11.10 -11.61 23.61
CA MET A 631 -12.19 -12.58 23.50
C MET A 631 -11.92 -13.81 24.35
N ARG A 632 -10.69 -14.35 24.32
CA ARG A 632 -10.32 -15.49 25.18
C ARG A 632 -10.39 -15.13 26.66
N GLU A 633 -9.92 -13.94 27.05
CA GLU A 633 -9.97 -13.47 28.45
C GLU A 633 -11.41 -13.34 28.96
N THR A 634 -12.33 -12.87 28.12
CA THR A 634 -13.69 -12.49 28.54
C THR A 634 -14.75 -13.53 28.22
N GLY A 635 -14.45 -14.51 27.35
CA GLY A 635 -15.46 -15.41 26.79
C GLY A 635 -16.48 -14.68 25.91
N ALA A 636 -16.10 -13.58 25.26
CA ALA A 636 -17.00 -12.83 24.40
C ALA A 636 -17.51 -13.69 23.23
N ALA A 637 -18.81 -13.57 22.94
CA ALA A 637 -19.45 -14.35 21.88
C ALA A 637 -19.20 -13.78 20.48
N LEU A 638 -18.89 -12.49 20.40
CA LEU A 638 -18.65 -11.78 19.15
C LEU A 638 -17.62 -10.67 19.38
N ALA A 639 -16.77 -10.45 18.39
CA ALA A 639 -16.02 -9.22 18.27
C ALA A 639 -15.99 -8.71 16.84
N GLY A 640 -15.77 -7.42 16.66
CA GLY A 640 -15.49 -6.84 15.34
C GLY A 640 -14.62 -5.60 15.43
N GLU A 641 -13.88 -5.33 14.37
CA GLU A 641 -13.03 -4.15 14.24
C GLU A 641 -13.43 -3.32 13.04
N MET A 642 -13.20 -2.02 13.12
CA MET A 642 -13.44 -1.10 12.00
C MET A 642 -12.64 -1.45 10.73
N SER A 643 -11.56 -2.20 10.84
CA SER A 643 -10.79 -2.67 9.69
C SER A 643 -11.51 -3.75 8.88
N GLY A 644 -12.56 -4.38 9.40
CA GLY A 644 -13.30 -5.45 8.72
C GLY A 644 -13.05 -6.86 9.25
N HIS A 645 -12.28 -7.02 10.34
CA HIS A 645 -12.17 -8.31 11.03
C HIS A 645 -13.41 -8.57 11.88
N PHE A 646 -13.96 -9.78 11.79
CA PHE A 646 -15.07 -10.26 12.63
C PHE A 646 -14.73 -11.61 13.23
N PHE A 647 -15.04 -11.77 14.51
CA PHE A 647 -14.65 -12.91 15.31
C PHE A 647 -15.89 -13.50 15.97
N PHE A 648 -16.34 -14.65 15.47
CA PHE A 648 -17.52 -15.33 15.99
C PHE A 648 -17.12 -16.46 16.94
N ALA A 649 -17.71 -16.46 18.13
CA ALA A 649 -17.57 -17.52 19.13
C ALA A 649 -18.93 -17.88 19.76
N ASP A 650 -20.04 -17.54 19.08
CA ASP A 650 -21.38 -17.69 19.62
C ASP A 650 -21.84 -19.15 19.62
N ASN A 651 -22.36 -19.64 20.77
CA ASN A 651 -22.95 -20.97 20.93
C ASN A 651 -22.17 -22.14 20.29
N ASN A 652 -20.83 -22.09 20.30
CA ASN A 652 -19.95 -23.06 19.63
C ASN A 652 -20.17 -23.20 18.11
N ARG A 653 -20.86 -22.24 17.47
CA ARG A 653 -21.03 -22.19 16.01
C ARG A 653 -19.72 -21.91 15.31
N TRP A 654 -18.79 -21.18 15.95
CA TRP A 654 -17.47 -20.89 15.41
C TRP A 654 -16.41 -20.75 16.51
N TYR A 655 -15.15 -20.56 16.11
CA TYR A 655 -13.97 -20.82 16.96
C TYR A 655 -13.28 -19.57 17.53
N GLY A 656 -13.83 -18.37 17.31
CA GLY A 656 -13.34 -17.11 17.91
C GLY A 656 -12.14 -16.45 17.22
N PHE A 657 -11.76 -16.89 16.01
CA PHE A 657 -10.78 -16.19 15.17
C PHE A 657 -11.45 -15.31 14.12
N ASP A 658 -10.68 -14.35 13.59
CA ASP A 658 -11.04 -13.48 12.48
C ASP A 658 -11.21 -14.29 11.19
N ASP A 659 -12.40 -14.23 10.61
CA ASP A 659 -12.73 -14.95 9.38
C ASP A 659 -13.72 -14.15 8.53
N GLY A 660 -13.20 -13.53 7.46
CA GLY A 660 -14.02 -12.76 6.53
C GLY A 660 -15.01 -13.65 5.78
N VAL A 661 -14.59 -14.85 5.37
CA VAL A 661 -15.43 -15.78 4.60
C VAL A 661 -16.60 -16.28 5.44
N TYR A 662 -16.35 -16.64 6.70
CA TYR A 662 -17.42 -16.99 7.64
C TYR A 662 -18.32 -15.80 7.97
N ALA A 663 -17.76 -14.59 8.11
CA ALA A 663 -18.54 -13.37 8.30
C ALA A 663 -19.48 -13.09 7.11
N ALA A 664 -19.02 -13.34 5.87
CA ALA A 664 -19.85 -13.26 4.68
C ALA A 664 -20.99 -14.29 4.74
N ALA A 665 -20.69 -15.55 5.08
CA ALA A 665 -21.71 -16.60 5.21
C ALA A 665 -22.77 -16.24 6.26
N ARG A 666 -22.35 -15.75 7.43
CA ARG A 666 -23.25 -15.27 8.50
C ARG A 666 -24.07 -14.05 8.09
N LEU A 667 -23.49 -13.14 7.32
CA LEU A 667 -24.23 -12.00 6.78
C LEU A 667 -25.34 -12.48 5.84
N MET A 668 -25.02 -13.41 4.92
CA MET A 668 -26.01 -13.97 4.00
C MET A 668 -27.12 -14.71 4.74
N GLU A 669 -26.79 -15.49 5.78
CA GLU A 669 -27.77 -16.15 6.66
C GLU A 669 -28.74 -15.13 7.28
N ILE A 670 -28.23 -14.06 7.88
CA ILE A 670 -29.05 -13.04 8.55
C ILE A 670 -29.96 -12.31 7.55
N LEU A 671 -29.40 -11.87 6.42
CA LEU A 671 -30.18 -11.14 5.40
C LEU A 671 -31.24 -12.03 4.73
N ALA A 672 -30.93 -13.32 4.55
CA ALA A 672 -31.87 -14.28 3.99
C ALA A 672 -32.99 -14.68 4.96
N ALA A 673 -32.75 -14.60 6.27
CA ALA A 673 -33.69 -14.96 7.33
C ALA A 673 -34.64 -13.81 7.75
N ASP A 674 -34.60 -12.66 7.08
CA ASP A 674 -35.47 -11.52 7.40
C ASP A 674 -36.96 -11.87 7.21
N LEU A 675 -37.72 -11.86 8.31
CA LEU A 675 -39.13 -12.27 8.34
C LEU A 675 -40.06 -11.29 7.63
N GLU A 676 -39.62 -10.04 7.43
CA GLU A 676 -40.38 -9.00 6.73
C GLU A 676 -40.09 -8.99 5.22
N ASP A 677 -39.23 -9.90 4.73
CA ASP A 677 -38.77 -10.00 3.34
C ASP A 677 -38.23 -8.67 2.81
N ARG A 678 -37.53 -7.92 3.67
CA ARG A 678 -36.92 -6.64 3.31
C ARG A 678 -35.72 -6.85 2.40
N SER A 679 -35.44 -5.84 1.58
CA SER A 679 -34.17 -5.80 0.85
C SER A 679 -33.00 -5.62 1.82
N PRO A 680 -31.79 -6.13 1.49
CA PRO A 680 -30.61 -5.88 2.30
C PRO A 680 -30.38 -4.39 2.63
N ALA A 681 -30.62 -3.51 1.65
CA ALA A 681 -30.53 -2.07 1.84
C ALA A 681 -31.50 -1.57 2.93
N ALA A 682 -32.76 -2.00 2.90
CA ALA A 682 -33.76 -1.61 3.90
C ALA A 682 -33.40 -2.12 5.31
N ILE A 683 -32.82 -3.32 5.42
CA ILE A 683 -32.32 -3.86 6.70
C ILE A 683 -31.20 -2.97 7.25
N PHE A 684 -30.24 -2.60 6.41
CA PHE A 684 -29.17 -1.69 6.82
C PHE A 684 -29.66 -0.27 7.11
N ASP A 685 -30.70 0.20 6.44
CA ASP A 685 -31.28 1.53 6.66
C ASP A 685 -32.02 1.64 7.99
N ALA A 686 -32.52 0.52 8.53
CA ALA A 686 -33.15 0.48 9.85
C ALA A 686 -32.14 0.61 11.01
N LEU A 687 -30.84 0.39 10.76
CA LEU A 687 -29.79 0.56 11.75
C LEU A 687 -29.45 2.05 11.94
N PRO A 688 -29.09 2.49 13.17
CA PRO A 688 -28.66 3.86 13.41
C PRO A 688 -27.51 4.28 12.48
N LYS A 689 -27.60 5.52 11.96
CA LYS A 689 -26.57 6.13 11.10
C LYS A 689 -26.03 7.40 11.74
N SER A 690 -24.73 7.62 11.54
CA SER A 690 -24.01 8.83 11.94
C SER A 690 -23.38 9.50 10.72
N VAL A 691 -23.00 10.76 10.87
CA VAL A 691 -22.10 11.46 9.95
C VAL A 691 -20.68 11.28 10.47
N ALA A 692 -19.85 10.56 9.72
CA ALA A 692 -18.48 10.26 10.09
C ALA A 692 -17.47 10.84 9.11
N THR A 693 -16.27 11.13 9.60
CA THR A 693 -15.12 11.35 8.72
C THR A 693 -14.57 10.02 8.22
N PRO A 694 -13.90 10.00 7.05
CA PRO A 694 -12.93 8.95 6.79
C PRO A 694 -11.86 8.93 7.89
N GLU A 695 -11.02 7.90 7.88
CA GLU A 695 -9.81 7.91 8.69
C GLU A 695 -8.87 9.00 8.19
N ILE A 696 -8.47 9.89 9.09
CA ILE A 696 -7.61 11.03 8.78
C ILE A 696 -6.21 10.73 9.29
N ARG A 697 -5.20 10.94 8.45
CA ARG A 697 -3.80 10.68 8.76
C ARG A 697 -2.99 11.97 8.81
N LEU A 698 -2.19 12.13 9.87
CA LEU A 698 -1.18 13.17 9.99
C LEU A 698 0.21 12.52 10.09
N PRO A 699 1.00 12.51 9.00
CA PRO A 699 2.37 12.01 9.03
C PRO A 699 3.22 12.75 10.06
N MET A 700 4.08 12.02 10.75
CA MET A 700 5.04 12.55 11.70
C MET A 700 6.42 11.90 11.51
N ALA A 701 7.45 12.47 12.12
CA ALA A 701 8.74 11.80 12.21
C ALA A 701 8.64 10.54 13.09
N GLU A 702 9.55 9.59 12.88
CA GLU A 702 9.59 8.35 13.65
C GLU A 702 9.69 8.60 15.17
N GLY A 703 8.87 7.88 15.93
CA GLY A 703 8.70 8.06 17.38
C GLY A 703 8.03 9.38 17.81
N ALA A 704 7.80 10.35 16.92
CA ALA A 704 7.20 11.63 17.30
C ALA A 704 5.71 11.51 17.65
N ALA A 705 4.97 10.64 16.96
CA ALA A 705 3.55 10.39 17.26
C ALA A 705 3.34 9.84 18.68
N ALA A 706 4.20 8.92 19.14
CA ALA A 706 4.12 8.37 20.49
C ALA A 706 4.38 9.45 21.56
N ARG A 707 5.45 10.24 21.39
CA ARG A 707 5.77 11.37 22.29
C ARG A 707 4.66 12.42 22.30
N PHE A 708 4.09 12.73 21.14
CA PHE A 708 2.97 13.65 21.03
C PHE A 708 1.75 13.13 21.81
N MET A 709 1.42 11.85 21.65
CA MET A 709 0.29 11.23 22.37
C MET A 709 0.49 11.16 23.88
N GLU A 710 1.71 11.03 24.38
CA GLU A 710 2.00 11.16 25.82
C GLU A 710 1.69 12.57 26.33
N ALA A 711 2.20 13.60 25.66
CA ALA A 711 1.92 14.99 26.01
C ALA A 711 0.43 15.34 25.90
N PHE A 712 -0.23 14.88 24.83
CA PHE A 712 -1.65 15.08 24.61
C PHE A 712 -2.51 14.43 25.69
N ARG A 713 -2.23 13.18 26.06
CA ARG A 713 -2.98 12.50 27.15
C ARG A 713 -2.79 13.17 28.52
N ALA A 714 -1.64 13.78 28.76
CA ALA A 714 -1.37 14.46 30.03
C ALA A 714 -2.08 15.82 30.16
N GLY A 715 -2.34 16.51 29.03
CA GLY A 715 -2.87 17.87 29.02
C GLY A 715 -4.30 18.03 28.47
N ALA A 716 -4.81 17.06 27.71
CA ALA A 716 -6.10 17.21 27.05
C ALA A 716 -7.27 17.10 28.03
N ALA A 717 -8.19 18.06 27.96
CA ALA A 717 -9.45 18.06 28.70
C ALA A 717 -10.62 18.28 27.74
N PHE A 718 -11.65 17.45 27.87
CA PHE A 718 -12.87 17.55 27.07
C PHE A 718 -14.06 17.69 28.00
N ASP A 719 -14.64 18.89 28.05
CA ASP A 719 -15.82 19.17 28.87
C ASP A 719 -17.01 18.32 28.39
N ASP A 720 -17.75 17.78 29.35
CA ASP A 720 -18.97 16.97 29.14
C ASP A 720 -18.79 15.69 28.28
N ALA A 721 -17.54 15.27 28.02
CA ALA A 721 -17.23 14.01 27.35
C ALA A 721 -16.75 12.93 28.32
N ARG A 722 -17.12 11.68 28.03
CA ARG A 722 -16.44 10.52 28.62
C ARG A 722 -15.15 10.26 27.85
N VAL A 723 -14.01 10.41 28.52
CA VAL A 723 -12.70 10.16 27.93
C VAL A 723 -12.24 8.72 28.19
N SER A 724 -11.72 8.07 27.16
CA SER A 724 -11.05 6.77 27.21
C SER A 724 -9.62 6.91 26.67
N THR A 725 -8.64 6.41 27.42
CA THR A 725 -7.22 6.40 27.02
C THR A 725 -6.69 5.01 26.68
N LEU A 726 -7.62 4.09 26.37
CA LEU A 726 -7.32 2.67 26.14
C LEU A 726 -6.38 2.43 24.95
N ASP A 727 -6.63 3.13 23.84
CA ASP A 727 -5.81 3.13 22.62
C ASP A 727 -5.84 4.54 22.04
N GLY A 728 -4.82 5.32 22.37
CA GLY A 728 -4.79 6.75 22.13
C GLY A 728 -5.66 7.53 23.11
N LEU A 729 -6.48 8.46 22.60
CA LEU A 729 -7.48 9.20 23.37
C LEU A 729 -8.77 9.32 22.55
N ARG A 730 -9.84 8.74 23.08
CA ARG A 730 -11.22 8.87 22.58
C ARG A 730 -12.04 9.69 23.56
N ALA A 731 -12.84 10.63 23.05
CA ALA A 731 -13.79 11.41 23.84
C ALA A 731 -15.20 11.23 23.27
N ASP A 732 -16.13 10.70 24.08
CA ASP A 732 -17.52 10.46 23.71
C ASP A 732 -18.46 11.49 24.38
N TRP A 733 -19.16 12.29 23.58
CA TRP A 733 -20.34 13.07 23.97
C TRP A 733 -21.63 12.28 23.68
N PRO A 734 -22.81 12.74 24.18
CA PRO A 734 -24.08 12.06 23.89
C PRO A 734 -24.45 11.97 22.40
N ASP A 735 -23.98 12.91 21.58
CA ASP A 735 -24.34 13.13 20.16
C ASP A 735 -23.14 13.00 19.19
N GLY A 736 -22.00 12.50 19.67
CA GLY A 736 -20.81 12.25 18.83
C GLY A 736 -19.53 11.97 19.61
N TRP A 737 -18.49 11.53 18.92
CA TRP A 737 -17.18 11.21 19.52
C TRP A 737 -16.03 11.53 18.57
N GLY A 738 -14.85 11.71 19.16
CA GLY A 738 -13.59 11.87 18.42
C GLY A 738 -12.49 10.98 18.98
N LEU A 739 -11.56 10.58 18.12
CA LEU A 739 -10.39 9.77 18.46
C LEU A 739 -9.13 10.37 17.86
N VAL A 740 -8.06 10.34 18.63
CA VAL A 740 -6.69 10.44 18.13
C VAL A 740 -5.83 9.32 18.70
N ARG A 741 -5.06 8.65 17.85
CA ARG A 741 -4.11 7.61 18.26
C ARG A 741 -2.84 7.64 17.42
N ALA A 742 -1.76 7.07 17.95
CA ALA A 742 -0.57 6.80 17.14
C ALA A 742 -0.80 5.54 16.31
N SER A 743 -0.37 5.54 15.05
CA SER A 743 -0.38 4.33 14.23
C SER A 743 0.71 3.35 14.68
N ASN A 744 0.39 2.06 14.67
CA ASN A 744 1.35 0.98 15.00
C ASN A 744 2.19 0.55 13.79
N THR A 745 1.79 0.94 12.58
CA THR A 745 2.38 0.49 11.31
C THR A 745 3.05 1.61 10.53
N ALA A 746 2.80 2.87 10.90
CA ALA A 746 3.39 4.04 10.26
C ALA A 746 3.66 5.16 11.29
N PRO A 747 4.67 6.01 11.07
CA PRO A 747 4.95 7.15 11.94
C PRO A 747 3.93 8.27 11.70
N ALA A 748 2.71 8.12 12.24
CA ALA A 748 1.62 9.06 12.02
C ALA A 748 0.64 9.08 13.21
N LEU A 749 -0.07 10.20 13.35
CA LEU A 749 -1.31 10.26 14.14
C LEU A 749 -2.50 9.93 13.23
N MET A 750 -3.43 9.16 13.77
CA MET A 750 -4.66 8.75 13.10
C MET A 750 -5.84 9.35 13.86
N PHE A 751 -6.79 9.92 13.12
CA PHE A 751 -7.99 10.53 13.67
C PHE A 751 -9.25 9.95 13.02
N ARG A 752 -10.33 9.90 13.80
CA ARG A 752 -11.67 9.66 13.30
C ARG A 752 -12.67 10.42 14.15
N PHE A 753 -13.67 10.99 13.50
CA PHE A 753 -14.77 11.73 14.14
C PHE A 753 -16.09 11.23 13.61
N ASP A 754 -17.11 11.20 14.47
CA ASP A 754 -18.41 10.61 14.17
C ASP A 754 -19.45 11.28 15.06
N ALA A 755 -20.60 11.67 14.50
CA ALA A 755 -21.64 12.36 15.24
C ALA A 755 -23.01 12.21 14.56
N ASP A 756 -24.09 12.43 15.31
CA ASP A 756 -25.46 12.28 14.82
C ASP A 756 -25.81 13.30 13.73
N THR A 757 -25.13 14.46 13.72
CA THR A 757 -25.37 15.54 12.77
C THR A 757 -24.06 16.20 12.34
N ALA A 758 -24.05 16.81 11.15
CA ALA A 758 -22.90 17.58 10.67
C ALA A 758 -22.49 18.72 11.63
N LYS A 759 -23.45 19.33 12.33
CA LYS A 759 -23.18 20.37 13.33
C LYS A 759 -22.45 19.81 14.56
N ALA A 760 -22.87 18.64 15.04
CA ALA A 760 -22.20 17.96 16.15
C ALA A 760 -20.79 17.50 15.73
N LEU A 761 -20.63 16.99 14.50
CA LEU A 761 -19.34 16.58 13.96
C LEU A 761 -18.32 17.72 13.96
N GLU A 762 -18.70 18.91 13.49
CA GLU A 762 -17.81 20.07 13.52
C GLU A 762 -17.49 20.55 14.94
N ARG A 763 -18.44 20.48 15.87
CA ARG A 763 -18.17 20.76 17.29
C ARG A 763 -17.11 19.81 17.86
N VAL A 764 -17.23 18.51 17.58
CA VAL A 764 -16.26 17.50 18.02
C VAL A 764 -14.89 17.77 17.42
N LYS A 765 -14.80 18.04 16.12
CA LYS A 765 -13.54 18.40 15.45
C LYS A 765 -12.90 19.64 16.08
N GLU A 766 -13.66 20.70 16.30
CA GLU A 766 -13.15 21.93 16.94
C GLU A 766 -12.63 21.67 18.36
N ALA A 767 -13.32 20.84 19.15
CA ALA A 767 -12.84 20.44 20.47
C ALA A 767 -11.47 19.75 20.38
N PHE A 768 -11.27 18.84 19.43
CA PHE A 768 -9.97 18.21 19.20
C PHE A 768 -8.93 19.18 18.66
N ARG A 769 -9.27 20.06 17.71
CA ARG A 769 -8.36 21.09 17.18
C ARG A 769 -7.80 21.97 18.31
N ALA A 770 -8.67 22.40 19.23
CA ALA A 770 -8.28 23.20 20.37
C ALA A 770 -7.27 22.48 21.28
N GLN A 771 -7.56 21.22 21.66
CA GLN A 771 -6.68 20.44 22.52
C GLN A 771 -5.35 20.07 21.83
N LEU A 772 -5.38 19.73 20.54
CA LEU A 772 -4.17 19.37 19.78
C LEU A 772 -3.22 20.56 19.62
N ARG A 773 -3.78 21.75 19.34
CA ARG A 773 -2.99 23.00 19.23
C ARG A 773 -2.48 23.51 20.57
N ALA A 774 -3.09 23.12 21.68
CA ALA A 774 -2.57 23.40 23.01
C ALA A 774 -1.25 22.64 23.28
N VAL A 775 -1.07 21.45 22.69
CA VAL A 775 0.18 20.69 22.74
C VAL A 775 1.21 21.23 21.76
N ASP A 776 0.80 21.45 20.50
CA ASP A 776 1.66 22.05 19.47
C ASP A 776 0.87 23.04 18.61
N ALA A 777 1.08 24.34 18.86
CA ALA A 777 0.41 25.42 18.15
C ALA A 777 0.76 25.50 16.65
N LYS A 778 1.85 24.85 16.21
CA LYS A 778 2.28 24.83 14.80
C LYS A 778 1.76 23.61 14.03
N LEU A 779 1.05 22.70 14.69
CA LEU A 779 0.54 21.48 14.09
C LEU A 779 -0.47 21.80 12.97
N GLN A 780 -0.16 21.36 11.75
CA GLN A 780 -1.04 21.50 10.59
C GLN A 780 -2.08 20.36 10.61
N LEU A 781 -3.27 20.66 11.14
CA LEU A 781 -4.34 19.68 11.25
C LEU A 781 -5.10 19.55 9.92
N PRO A 782 -5.24 18.34 9.36
CA PRO A 782 -5.86 18.10 8.06
C PRO A 782 -7.39 17.94 8.14
N PHE A 783 -8.02 18.45 9.19
CA PHE A 783 -9.47 18.41 9.37
C PHE A 783 -10.01 19.74 9.80
#